data_AF-A0A7K3HG53-F1
#
_entry.id   AF-A0A7K3HG53-F1
#
_cell.length_a   1.000
_cell.length_b   1.000
_cell.length_c   1.000
_cell.angle_alpha   90.00
_cell.angle_beta   90.00
_cell.angle_gamma   90.00
#
_symmetry.space_group_name_H-M   'P 1'
#
loop_
_entity.id
_entity.type
_entity.pdbx_description
1 polymer ?
#
loop_
_entity_poly.entity_id
_entity_poly.type
_entity_poly.pdbx_seq_one_letter_code
_entity_poly.pdbx_strand_id
1 'polypeptide(L)'
;MGKHTRVYQHTGAALLRAAAAPLTALPSSWPDPHDTDAVSDWLRDVCRQRVFADAIRQASGDLAARLNDIVSGRPVHPRQIRRAYLATVSYVLRATGRPTPFGLFAGVAAAGIDRQPHVRWGDAHRAVIRADTEWLDDVCTRLESIPELLDRLSVILNSLAMPRGDRLHVQHGGPRGASVRRSRVVRLIEKHTTRPVRVTTLLAELDRVFPEADPTRARALIASLMAQKFLLTNLRAPMTETDPLGHLAGELKAIDADSVPSAAGILDGLLAVQEAFREHNTAPARDQHIAREAAVRNCRNVSAAARSPIAADLVLDADVRIPRSVVGQMERAADALLRLTRQPAGQGVWRDYHAAFWERYGTGTLVPVKDVIDPVAGLGYPAGYPGSRRLAARPVVSERDGRLLAVAWEAATAGSREIVLTEELVDRIAGAPAVSDAAPSSVEMCARVHARDLQALQDGHFTVTVTPARSAGTLTSRFTPVATGSGLEEVYRQVPPTIEGALTAQLSFPGLYAHIENVARIPAYLPRAISLGEHRPAGEKVEVIDVDDLAVTATANRLYLVSRSRRRVIDPQVFHAMALEKQPPLLARFLAHLTRAFGPAWTGFDWGPQAERLPFLPRVRYDKTILSPARWYLSADSLPPAKEDSGQWMDALTSWRKMWQCQGPVELRDDDRALRLMLDVPAHAAILREHLDRNGQAVLTETPPEDGFGWIGGRVHEVAVPMTSTRPPSPNPLTGRLPVQRNSTLGPLPAAPAAPWVNVQLYAHPDLHDELIAQDVATFAPRLQDHPDWWFIRYRTPHGADHIRLRVRAASAGQRSAHTEAIGTWAATLHNRGMISDLAFTTYTPEIGRYGSGRTLARAEAVFVADSYLAATALAGTTAPGAHGHALTAVGMVDIACGLLGDDEGLRRLAKRPVSAAAGRAATNQAIDLIRAGNPAARGWSAALADAWHHRGEALARYRELLEDGMDVDTVLESLLHMHHNRMRGVNRDDEKTCRRIARQTAIACLAWPEAHQ
;
A
#
# COMPACT_ATOMS: atom_id res chain seq x y z
N MET A 1 16.42 26.05 21.73
CA MET A 1 16.13 24.61 21.56
C MET A 1 14.71 24.33 22.02
N GLY A 2 13.73 24.44 21.12
CA GLY A 2 12.38 23.94 21.42
C GLY A 2 12.45 22.41 21.56
N LYS A 3 11.83 21.83 22.59
CA LYS A 3 11.74 20.38 22.75
C LYS A 3 10.93 19.81 21.57
N HIS A 4 11.62 19.38 20.51
CA HIS A 4 10.99 18.58 19.46
C HIS A 4 10.41 17.32 20.10
N THR A 5 9.11 17.16 20.00
CA THR A 5 8.40 15.99 20.52
C THR A 5 8.67 14.83 19.56
N ARG A 6 9.27 13.74 20.06
CA ARG A 6 9.62 12.57 19.23
C ARG A 6 8.36 12.00 18.57
N VAL A 7 8.40 11.72 17.26
CA VAL A 7 7.24 11.18 16.52
C VAL A 7 6.95 9.72 16.86
N TYR A 8 7.98 8.92 17.15
CA TYR A 8 7.84 7.51 17.50
C TYR A 8 8.46 7.20 18.86
N GLN A 9 7.87 6.23 19.54
CA GLN A 9 8.36 5.67 20.78
C GLN A 9 8.41 4.14 20.68
N HIS A 10 9.46 3.52 21.22
CA HIS A 10 9.57 2.07 21.29
C HIS A 10 8.50 1.46 22.19
N THR A 11 8.06 0.24 21.86
CA THR A 11 7.02 -0.48 22.61
C THR A 11 7.55 -1.23 23.84
N GLY A 12 8.87 -1.27 24.03
CA GLY A 12 9.51 -1.96 25.14
C GLY A 12 9.82 -3.44 24.85
N ALA A 13 9.29 -3.98 23.76
CA ALA A 13 9.62 -5.31 23.24
C ALA A 13 10.69 -5.22 22.14
N ALA A 14 11.58 -6.21 22.09
CA ALA A 14 12.58 -6.32 21.04
C ALA A 14 12.89 -7.79 20.72
N LEU A 15 13.29 -8.06 19.48
CA LEU A 15 13.74 -9.37 19.03
C LEU A 15 15.16 -9.29 18.49
N LEU A 16 16.04 -10.13 19.01
CA LEU A 16 17.35 -10.37 18.43
C LEU A 16 17.20 -11.29 17.22
N ARG A 17 17.83 -10.92 16.11
CA ARG A 17 18.03 -11.74 14.90
C ARG A 17 19.53 -11.81 14.68
N ALA A 18 20.13 -13.00 14.68
CA ALA A 18 21.58 -13.10 14.64
C ALA A 18 22.09 -14.34 13.90
N ALA A 19 23.28 -14.20 13.33
CA ALA A 19 24.03 -15.30 12.74
C ALA A 19 24.35 -16.37 13.81
N ALA A 20 24.12 -17.64 13.46
CA ALA A 20 24.32 -18.76 14.38
C ALA A 20 25.81 -19.00 14.68
N ALA A 21 26.71 -18.62 13.75
CA ALA A 21 28.15 -18.67 13.93
C ALA A 21 28.75 -17.25 14.07
N PRO A 22 29.79 -17.05 14.90
CA PRO A 22 30.50 -15.78 14.98
C PRO A 22 31.44 -15.61 13.77
N LEU A 23 31.88 -14.38 13.51
CA LEU A 23 32.89 -14.11 12.47
C LEU A 23 34.21 -14.83 12.74
N THR A 24 34.56 -15.07 14.02
CA THR A 24 35.73 -15.87 14.43
C THR A 24 35.69 -17.33 13.99
N ALA A 25 34.51 -17.83 13.57
CA ALA A 25 34.37 -19.19 13.03
C ALA A 25 34.67 -19.28 11.53
N LEU A 26 35.00 -18.16 10.87
CA LEU A 26 35.46 -18.18 9.49
C LEU A 26 36.80 -18.94 9.36
N PRO A 27 36.99 -19.72 8.29
CA PRO A 27 38.28 -20.34 8.00
C PRO A 27 39.41 -19.30 7.91
N SER A 28 40.58 -19.65 8.46
CA SER A 28 41.78 -18.81 8.42
C SER A 28 42.42 -18.74 7.03
N SER A 29 42.13 -19.68 6.14
CA SER A 29 42.60 -19.71 4.76
C SER A 29 41.49 -20.12 3.79
N TRP A 30 41.60 -19.63 2.56
CA TRP A 30 40.67 -19.88 1.45
C TRP A 30 41.51 -20.32 0.24
N PRO A 31 41.38 -21.56 -0.24
CA PRO A 31 42.16 -22.02 -1.39
C PRO A 31 41.80 -21.25 -2.66
N ASP A 32 42.74 -21.21 -3.60
CA ASP A 32 42.47 -20.70 -4.96
C ASP A 32 41.34 -21.55 -5.58
N PRO A 33 40.27 -20.93 -6.13
CA PRO A 33 39.20 -21.64 -6.81
C PRO A 33 39.63 -22.58 -7.95
N HIS A 34 40.87 -22.45 -8.47
CA HIS A 34 41.42 -23.29 -9.53
C HIS A 34 42.28 -24.45 -9.03
N ASP A 35 42.69 -24.44 -7.75
CA ASP A 35 43.41 -25.55 -7.12
C ASP A 35 42.40 -26.61 -6.64
N THR A 36 42.18 -27.63 -7.46
CA THR A 36 41.12 -28.62 -7.22
C THR A 36 41.39 -29.48 -5.97
N ASP A 37 42.66 -29.76 -5.67
CA ASP A 37 43.04 -30.59 -4.53
C ASP A 37 42.89 -29.80 -3.23
N ALA A 38 43.43 -28.59 -3.17
CA ALA A 38 43.28 -27.71 -2.00
C ALA A 38 41.81 -27.36 -1.74
N VAL A 39 41.01 -27.15 -2.79
CA VAL A 39 39.56 -26.94 -2.68
C VAL A 39 38.87 -28.18 -2.11
N SER A 40 39.23 -29.38 -2.56
CA SER A 40 38.61 -30.62 -2.08
C SER A 40 38.91 -30.87 -0.61
N ASP A 41 40.14 -30.59 -0.18
CA ASP A 41 40.56 -30.67 1.23
C ASP A 41 39.79 -29.67 2.10
N TRP A 42 39.69 -28.41 1.65
CA TRP A 42 38.91 -27.39 2.34
C TRP A 42 37.43 -27.74 2.47
N LEU A 43 36.83 -28.31 1.41
CA LEU A 43 35.44 -28.79 1.45
C LEU A 43 35.25 -29.91 2.47
N ARG A 44 36.22 -30.82 2.61
CA ARG A 44 36.20 -31.87 3.65
C ARG A 44 36.24 -31.26 5.05
N ASP A 45 37.07 -30.25 5.27
CA ASP A 45 37.18 -29.59 6.58
C ASP A 45 35.93 -28.80 6.95
N VAL A 46 35.31 -28.07 6.01
CA VAL A 46 34.02 -27.41 6.27
C VAL A 46 32.92 -28.42 6.56
N CYS A 47 32.90 -29.57 5.89
CA CYS A 47 31.92 -30.63 6.14
C CYS A 47 32.08 -31.30 7.51
N ARG A 48 33.26 -31.22 8.15
CA ARG A 48 33.47 -31.68 9.54
C ARG A 48 32.86 -30.72 10.57
N GLN A 49 32.66 -29.46 10.21
CA GLN A 49 32.07 -28.46 11.08
C GLN A 49 30.54 -28.50 11.02
N ARG A 50 29.93 -29.09 12.05
CA ARG A 50 28.47 -29.31 12.11
C ARG A 50 27.64 -28.04 11.86
N VAL A 51 28.11 -26.89 12.36
CA VAL A 51 27.42 -25.59 12.20
C VAL A 51 27.21 -25.21 10.73
N PHE A 52 28.14 -25.59 9.84
CA PHE A 52 28.02 -25.34 8.40
C PHE A 52 27.36 -26.51 7.67
N ALA A 53 27.78 -27.75 7.97
CA ALA A 53 27.29 -28.93 7.29
C ALA A 53 25.77 -29.14 7.48
N ASP A 54 25.27 -29.01 8.71
CA ASP A 54 23.84 -29.21 9.02
C ASP A 54 22.99 -28.10 8.37
N ALA A 55 23.48 -26.85 8.37
CA ALA A 55 22.80 -25.71 7.75
C ALA A 55 22.74 -25.83 6.21
N ILE A 56 23.85 -26.25 5.58
CA ILE A 56 23.90 -26.51 4.13
C ILE A 56 22.97 -27.65 3.75
N ARG A 57 22.99 -28.76 4.51
CA ARG A 57 22.11 -29.92 4.27
C ARG A 57 20.65 -29.55 4.31
N GLN A 58 20.26 -28.68 5.25
CA GLN A 58 18.88 -28.21 5.33
C GLN A 58 18.50 -27.28 4.16
N ALA A 59 19.38 -26.34 3.79
CA ALA A 59 19.05 -25.34 2.77
C ALA A 59 19.19 -25.85 1.33
N SER A 60 20.04 -26.85 1.09
CA SER A 60 20.38 -27.32 -0.26
C SER A 60 20.76 -28.81 -0.27
N GLY A 61 19.75 -29.66 -0.51
CA GLY A 61 19.96 -31.10 -0.67
C GLY A 61 20.94 -31.44 -1.81
N ASP A 62 20.84 -30.76 -2.96
CA ASP A 62 21.74 -31.03 -4.10
C ASP A 62 23.20 -30.70 -3.80
N LEU A 63 23.44 -29.58 -3.11
CA LEU A 63 24.81 -29.22 -2.70
C LEU A 63 25.31 -30.21 -1.66
N ALA A 64 24.50 -30.59 -0.68
CA ALA A 64 24.88 -31.58 0.32
C ALA A 64 25.21 -32.95 -0.31
N ALA A 65 24.42 -33.41 -1.28
CA ALA A 65 24.71 -34.62 -2.03
C ALA A 65 26.04 -34.52 -2.79
N ARG A 66 26.29 -33.37 -3.44
CA ARG A 66 27.56 -33.13 -4.14
C ARG A 66 28.75 -33.08 -3.18
N LEU A 67 28.60 -32.46 -2.02
CA LEU A 67 29.63 -32.43 -0.99
C LEU A 67 29.92 -33.85 -0.48
N ASN A 68 28.90 -34.67 -0.29
CA ASN A 68 29.09 -36.08 0.09
C ASN A 68 29.87 -36.86 -0.98
N ASP A 69 29.63 -36.62 -2.28
CA ASP A 69 30.42 -37.23 -3.35
C ASP A 69 31.91 -36.88 -3.24
N ILE A 70 32.22 -35.59 -3.07
CA ILE A 70 33.59 -35.07 -2.96
C ILE A 70 34.28 -35.60 -1.69
N VAL A 71 33.59 -35.58 -0.56
CA VAL A 71 34.12 -36.05 0.74
C VAL A 71 34.38 -37.55 0.73
N SER A 72 33.54 -38.33 0.04
CA SER A 72 33.67 -39.78 -0.06
C SER A 72 34.66 -40.25 -1.14
N GLY A 73 35.37 -39.32 -1.80
CA GLY A 73 36.33 -39.65 -2.86
C GLY A 73 35.70 -40.18 -4.15
N ARG A 74 34.40 -39.96 -4.37
CA ARG A 74 33.77 -40.32 -5.65
C ARG A 74 34.26 -39.36 -6.75
N PRO A 75 34.48 -39.84 -8.00
CA PRO A 75 34.94 -38.97 -9.08
C PRO A 75 33.95 -37.83 -9.37
N VAL A 76 34.40 -36.58 -9.23
CA VAL A 76 33.64 -35.37 -9.55
C VAL A 76 34.46 -34.50 -10.49
N HIS A 77 33.84 -33.98 -11.55
CA HIS A 77 34.52 -33.16 -12.53
C HIS A 77 35.05 -31.84 -11.89
N PRO A 78 36.28 -31.37 -12.21
CA PRO A 78 36.88 -30.16 -11.59
C PRO A 78 35.97 -28.92 -11.61
N ARG A 79 35.29 -28.67 -12.74
CA ARG A 79 34.28 -27.58 -12.85
C ARG A 79 33.14 -27.70 -11.83
N GLN A 80 32.70 -28.90 -11.49
CA GLN A 80 31.65 -29.13 -10.48
C GLN A 80 32.21 -28.95 -9.06
N ILE A 81 33.46 -29.33 -8.82
CA ILE A 81 34.17 -29.05 -7.55
C ILE A 81 34.25 -27.54 -7.31
N ARG A 82 34.70 -26.76 -8.31
CA ARG A 82 34.74 -25.28 -8.22
C ARG A 82 33.36 -24.68 -7.94
N ARG A 83 32.30 -25.17 -8.59
CA ARG A 83 30.92 -24.70 -8.32
C ARG A 83 30.45 -25.04 -6.90
N ALA A 84 30.74 -26.25 -6.42
CA ALA A 84 30.43 -26.67 -5.06
C ALA A 84 31.21 -25.83 -4.03
N TYR A 85 32.47 -25.51 -4.32
CA TYR A 85 33.31 -24.63 -3.51
C TYR A 85 32.73 -23.24 -3.36
N LEU A 86 32.48 -22.51 -4.46
CA LEU A 86 31.97 -21.14 -4.38
C LEU A 86 30.57 -21.07 -3.74
N ALA A 87 29.73 -22.09 -3.96
CA ALA A 87 28.46 -22.21 -3.27
C ALA A 87 28.65 -22.42 -1.76
N THR A 88 29.61 -23.27 -1.36
CA THR A 88 29.92 -23.53 0.06
C THR A 88 30.52 -22.30 0.73
N VAL A 89 31.45 -21.59 0.08
CA VAL A 89 31.97 -20.28 0.54
C VAL A 89 30.82 -19.32 0.78
N SER A 90 29.88 -19.20 -0.16
CA SER A 90 28.71 -18.34 0.00
C SER A 90 27.83 -18.72 1.21
N TYR A 91 27.68 -20.02 1.50
CA TYR A 91 26.94 -20.48 2.68
C TYR A 91 27.70 -20.26 4.00
N VAL A 92 29.02 -20.44 4.02
CA VAL A 92 29.86 -20.15 5.20
C VAL A 92 29.81 -18.64 5.51
N LEU A 93 29.97 -17.79 4.51
CA LEU A 93 29.84 -16.34 4.65
C LEU A 93 28.43 -15.91 5.07
N ARG A 94 27.39 -16.61 4.62
CA ARG A 94 26.03 -16.39 5.11
C ARG A 94 25.90 -16.75 6.59
N ALA A 95 26.43 -17.91 6.99
CA ALA A 95 26.30 -18.46 8.34
C ALA A 95 26.91 -17.56 9.42
N THR A 96 27.93 -16.78 9.07
CA THR A 96 28.65 -15.89 9.99
C THR A 96 28.30 -14.42 9.76
N GLY A 97 27.98 -14.03 8.53
CA GLY A 97 27.87 -12.63 8.11
C GLY A 97 26.45 -12.10 7.88
N ARG A 98 25.41 -12.95 7.91
CA ARG A 98 24.03 -12.52 7.63
C ARG A 98 23.07 -12.84 8.80
N PRO A 99 22.48 -11.82 9.46
CA PRO A 99 21.61 -12.03 10.62
C PRO A 99 20.15 -12.38 10.25
N THR A 100 19.79 -12.37 8.96
CA THR A 100 18.43 -12.69 8.49
C THR A 100 18.08 -14.16 8.77
N PRO A 101 17.09 -14.46 9.64
CA PRO A 101 16.77 -15.84 10.02
C PRO A 101 16.41 -16.70 8.81
N PHE A 102 17.08 -17.84 8.67
CA PHE A 102 16.87 -18.78 7.57
C PHE A 102 17.49 -20.14 7.91
N GLY A 103 16.64 -21.15 8.11
CA GLY A 103 17.09 -22.48 8.48
C GLY A 103 17.98 -22.44 9.72
N LEU A 104 19.13 -23.11 9.67
CA LEU A 104 20.10 -23.12 10.77
C LEU A 104 21.19 -22.04 10.67
N PHE A 105 21.18 -21.17 9.65
CA PHE A 105 22.24 -20.18 9.46
C PHE A 105 22.15 -19.00 10.42
N ALA A 106 20.92 -18.60 10.74
CA ALA A 106 20.62 -17.47 11.59
C ALA A 106 19.28 -17.72 12.27
N GLY A 107 19.17 -17.24 13.50
CA GLY A 107 18.02 -17.49 14.36
C GLY A 107 17.56 -16.25 15.10
N VAL A 108 16.65 -16.47 16.04
CA VAL A 108 16.02 -15.44 16.84
C VAL A 108 16.09 -15.74 18.34
N ALA A 109 16.12 -14.70 19.15
CA ALA A 109 15.92 -14.75 20.59
C ALA A 109 15.19 -13.49 21.07
N ALA A 110 14.47 -13.58 22.18
CA ALA A 110 13.94 -12.38 22.83
C ALA A 110 15.09 -11.46 23.26
N ALA A 111 14.94 -10.15 23.09
CA ALA A 111 15.92 -9.16 23.52
C ALA A 111 15.30 -8.22 24.56
N GLY A 112 15.99 -8.04 25.68
CA GLY A 112 15.60 -7.09 26.72
C GLY A 112 16.08 -5.67 26.43
N ILE A 113 15.33 -4.68 26.90
CA ILE A 113 15.75 -3.27 26.92
C ILE A 113 15.96 -2.88 28.39
N ASP A 114 17.21 -2.58 28.76
CA ASP A 114 17.57 -2.30 30.16
C ASP A 114 18.55 -1.11 30.28
N ARG A 115 18.98 -0.75 31.49
CA ARG A 115 20.01 0.26 31.73
C ARG A 115 21.41 -0.28 31.46
N GLN A 116 21.68 -1.51 31.87
CA GLN A 116 22.98 -2.16 31.69
C GLN A 116 22.90 -3.20 30.56
N PRO A 117 23.89 -3.24 29.66
CA PRO A 117 23.94 -4.28 28.64
C PRO A 117 24.28 -5.63 29.27
N HIS A 118 23.72 -6.70 28.72
CA HIS A 118 24.03 -8.08 29.12
C HIS A 118 24.04 -8.99 27.90
N VAL A 119 24.99 -9.92 27.84
CA VAL A 119 25.04 -10.97 26.82
C VAL A 119 25.44 -12.28 27.49
N ARG A 120 24.60 -13.30 27.34
CA ARG A 120 24.94 -14.71 27.52
C ARG A 120 24.64 -15.43 26.21
N TRP A 121 25.61 -16.18 25.71
CA TRP A 121 25.46 -16.98 24.50
C TRP A 121 25.91 -18.41 24.78
N GLY A 122 25.03 -19.39 24.53
CA GLY A 122 25.35 -20.82 24.64
C GLY A 122 25.34 -21.53 23.29
N ASP A 123 25.43 -22.85 23.30
CA ASP A 123 25.51 -23.71 22.11
C ASP A 123 24.24 -24.54 21.88
N ALA A 124 23.26 -24.48 22.80
CA ALA A 124 22.03 -25.27 22.76
C ALA A 124 20.96 -24.65 21.85
N HIS A 125 21.34 -24.15 20.67
CA HIS A 125 20.42 -23.59 19.69
C HIS A 125 19.40 -24.64 19.25
N ARG A 126 18.11 -24.30 19.29
CA ARG A 126 17.03 -25.24 19.00
C ARG A 126 16.34 -24.90 17.70
N ALA A 127 16.33 -25.81 16.75
CA ALA A 127 15.55 -25.67 15.54
C ALA A 127 14.10 -26.08 15.79
N VAL A 128 13.14 -25.29 15.30
CA VAL A 128 11.73 -25.64 15.24
C VAL A 128 11.38 -25.85 13.78
N ILE A 129 11.02 -27.09 13.41
CA ILE A 129 10.64 -27.46 12.05
C ILE A 129 9.12 -27.48 11.88
N ARG A 130 8.71 -27.23 10.65
CA ARG A 130 7.33 -27.33 10.16
C ARG A 130 7.33 -27.78 8.70
N ALA A 131 6.15 -28.14 8.20
CA ALA A 131 6.00 -28.51 6.80
C ALA A 131 6.35 -27.32 5.91
N ASP A 132 7.12 -27.56 4.86
CA ASP A 132 7.32 -26.56 3.82
C ASP A 132 6.00 -26.36 3.06
N THR A 133 5.67 -25.11 2.77
CA THR A 133 4.36 -24.79 2.16
C THR A 133 4.25 -25.16 0.68
N GLU A 134 5.35 -25.33 -0.06
CA GLU A 134 5.31 -25.90 -1.41
C GLU A 134 5.03 -27.42 -1.37
N TRP A 135 5.63 -28.13 -0.41
CA TRP A 135 5.32 -29.54 -0.18
C TRP A 135 3.87 -29.73 0.27
N LEU A 136 3.38 -28.88 1.18
CA LEU A 136 2.00 -28.96 1.68
C LEU A 136 0.97 -28.62 0.58
N ASP A 137 1.27 -27.65 -0.29
CA ASP A 137 0.41 -27.30 -1.43
C ASP A 137 0.24 -28.47 -2.42
N ASP A 138 1.31 -29.21 -2.69
CA ASP A 138 1.26 -30.43 -3.52
C ASP A 138 0.37 -31.51 -2.88
N VAL A 139 0.56 -31.79 -1.59
CA VAL A 139 -0.26 -32.76 -0.86
C VAL A 139 -1.73 -32.37 -0.90
N CYS A 140 -2.06 -31.11 -0.60
CA CYS A 140 -3.42 -30.58 -0.70
C CYS A 140 -3.99 -30.75 -2.12
N THR A 141 -3.21 -30.42 -3.15
CA THR A 141 -3.65 -30.53 -4.55
C THR A 141 -3.94 -31.97 -4.95
N ARG A 142 -3.12 -32.93 -4.48
CA ARG A 142 -3.36 -34.37 -4.70
C ARG A 142 -4.62 -34.84 -4.00
N LEU A 143 -4.83 -34.46 -2.73
CA LEU A 143 -6.06 -34.78 -2.00
C LEU A 143 -7.31 -34.19 -2.66
N GLU A 144 -7.24 -32.94 -3.11
CA GLU A 144 -8.32 -32.25 -3.85
C GLU A 144 -8.66 -32.93 -5.19
N SER A 145 -7.74 -33.74 -5.74
CA SER A 145 -7.94 -34.47 -7.00
C SER A 145 -8.59 -35.85 -6.83
N ILE A 146 -8.75 -36.34 -5.60
CA ILE A 146 -9.35 -37.66 -5.30
C ILE A 146 -10.88 -37.58 -5.45
N PRO A 147 -11.48 -38.27 -6.44
CA PRO A 147 -12.91 -38.18 -6.69
C PRO A 147 -13.77 -38.65 -5.52
N GLU A 148 -13.35 -39.70 -4.80
CA GLU A 148 -14.08 -40.27 -3.67
C GLU A 148 -14.08 -39.35 -2.44
N LEU A 149 -13.09 -38.45 -2.35
CA LEU A 149 -12.97 -37.49 -1.26
C LEU A 149 -13.78 -36.21 -1.55
N LEU A 150 -13.94 -35.86 -2.83
CA LEU A 150 -14.59 -34.63 -3.30
C LEU A 150 -15.95 -34.39 -2.64
N ASP A 151 -16.81 -35.41 -2.61
CA ASP A 151 -18.19 -35.34 -2.08
C ASP A 151 -18.21 -34.97 -0.58
N ARG A 152 -17.10 -35.21 0.14
CA ARG A 152 -16.96 -34.94 1.57
C ARG A 152 -16.35 -33.58 1.87
N LEU A 153 -15.71 -32.92 0.90
CA LEU A 153 -15.08 -31.62 1.12
C LEU A 153 -16.11 -30.51 1.32
N SER A 154 -15.71 -29.48 2.06
CA SER A 154 -16.41 -28.20 2.12
C SER A 154 -15.73 -27.22 1.18
N VAL A 155 -16.53 -26.49 0.39
CA VAL A 155 -16.06 -25.49 -0.56
C VAL A 155 -16.68 -24.13 -0.29
N ILE A 156 -15.93 -23.08 -0.61
CA ILE A 156 -16.39 -21.69 -0.61
C ILE A 156 -15.93 -21.00 -1.89
N LEU A 157 -16.69 -20.01 -2.38
CA LEU A 157 -16.26 -19.15 -3.46
C LEU A 157 -15.03 -18.36 -3.03
N ASN A 158 -14.01 -18.34 -3.87
CA ASN A 158 -12.85 -17.49 -3.65
C ASN A 158 -13.29 -16.01 -3.62
N SER A 159 -13.03 -15.32 -2.52
CA SER A 159 -13.43 -13.91 -2.35
C SER A 159 -12.77 -12.94 -3.33
N LEU A 160 -11.70 -13.38 -4.02
CA LEU A 160 -11.05 -12.69 -5.13
C LEU A 160 -11.74 -12.90 -6.49
N ALA A 161 -12.77 -13.73 -6.56
CA ALA A 161 -13.55 -13.94 -7.78
C ALA A 161 -14.41 -12.70 -8.08
N MET A 162 -14.37 -12.24 -9.33
CA MET A 162 -15.08 -11.06 -9.80
C MET A 162 -15.80 -11.34 -11.13
N PRO A 163 -17.10 -11.04 -11.24
CA PRO A 163 -17.81 -11.14 -12.51
C PRO A 163 -17.38 -10.02 -13.47
N ARG A 164 -17.19 -10.36 -14.74
CA ARG A 164 -16.95 -9.40 -15.84
C ARG A 164 -17.73 -9.86 -17.07
N GLY A 165 -18.77 -9.11 -17.42
CA GLY A 165 -19.70 -9.51 -18.48
C GLY A 165 -20.31 -10.88 -18.19
N ASP A 166 -20.18 -11.81 -19.13
CA ASP A 166 -20.65 -13.19 -19.03
C ASP A 166 -19.59 -14.16 -18.46
N ARG A 167 -18.50 -13.65 -17.88
CA ARG A 167 -17.40 -14.45 -17.31
C ARG A 167 -17.19 -14.17 -15.82
N LEU A 168 -16.63 -15.16 -15.13
CA LEU A 168 -16.13 -15.04 -13.77
C LEU A 168 -14.60 -15.14 -13.83
N HIS A 169 -13.91 -14.20 -13.19
CA HIS A 169 -12.45 -14.14 -13.15
C HIS A 169 -11.95 -14.31 -11.74
N VAL A 170 -10.86 -15.05 -11.53
CA VAL A 170 -10.19 -15.15 -10.23
C VAL A 170 -8.70 -15.02 -10.42
N GLN A 171 -8.04 -14.28 -9.52
CA GLN A 171 -6.58 -14.15 -9.58
C GLN A 171 -5.94 -15.30 -8.79
N HIS A 172 -5.25 -16.19 -9.49
CA HIS A 172 -4.43 -17.25 -8.90
C HIS A 172 -3.34 -17.69 -9.91
N GLY A 173 -2.18 -18.15 -9.42
CA GLY A 173 -1.13 -18.74 -10.26
C GLY A 173 -0.43 -17.78 -11.24
N GLY A 174 -0.57 -16.46 -11.06
CA GLY A 174 0.10 -15.44 -11.88
C GLY A 174 -0.77 -14.20 -12.18
N PRO A 175 -0.27 -13.27 -13.04
CA PRO A 175 -0.92 -11.98 -13.26
C PRO A 175 -2.26 -12.06 -14.00
N ARG A 176 -2.46 -13.09 -14.84
CA ARG A 176 -3.67 -13.22 -15.68
C ARG A 176 -4.82 -13.95 -14.97
N GLY A 177 -4.53 -14.75 -13.94
CA GLY A 177 -5.52 -15.56 -13.24
C GLY A 177 -6.23 -16.57 -14.14
N ALA A 178 -7.37 -17.07 -13.67
CA ALA A 178 -8.27 -17.96 -14.41
C ALA A 178 -9.58 -17.25 -14.78
N SER A 179 -10.24 -17.72 -15.84
CA SER A 179 -11.53 -17.17 -16.29
C SER A 179 -12.45 -18.25 -16.84
N VAL A 180 -13.68 -18.31 -16.34
CA VAL A 180 -14.71 -19.28 -16.77
C VAL A 180 -15.98 -18.55 -17.23
N ARG A 181 -16.75 -19.16 -18.14
CA ARG A 181 -18.07 -18.65 -18.51
C ARG A 181 -19.00 -18.71 -17.30
N ARG A 182 -19.62 -17.59 -16.97
CA ARG A 182 -20.56 -17.40 -15.85
C ARG A 182 -21.97 -17.84 -16.25
N SER A 183 -22.09 -19.12 -16.59
CA SER A 183 -23.33 -19.80 -16.97
C SER A 183 -24.34 -19.83 -15.81
N ARG A 184 -25.59 -20.25 -16.10
CA ARG A 184 -26.64 -20.36 -15.06
C ARG A 184 -26.23 -21.31 -13.92
N VAL A 185 -25.54 -22.40 -14.23
CA VAL A 185 -25.01 -23.34 -13.22
C VAL A 185 -23.90 -22.70 -12.36
N VAL A 186 -22.96 -21.96 -12.97
CA VAL A 186 -21.91 -21.26 -12.21
C VAL A 186 -22.49 -20.19 -11.29
N ARG A 187 -23.50 -19.42 -11.74
CA ARG A 187 -24.19 -18.44 -10.89
C ARG A 187 -24.92 -19.09 -9.71
N LEU A 188 -25.48 -20.29 -9.92
CA LEU A 188 -26.09 -21.04 -8.84
C LEU A 188 -25.03 -21.47 -7.83
N ILE A 189 -23.90 -22.01 -8.29
CA ILE A 189 -22.74 -22.34 -7.42
C ILE A 189 -22.31 -21.11 -6.62
N GLU A 190 -22.05 -19.96 -7.27
CA GLU A 190 -21.67 -18.71 -6.59
C GLU A 190 -22.65 -18.31 -5.47
N LYS A 191 -23.96 -18.46 -5.71
CA LYS A 191 -25.00 -18.12 -4.72
C LYS A 191 -24.92 -19.02 -3.49
N HIS A 192 -24.69 -20.32 -3.68
CA HIS A 192 -24.67 -21.31 -2.60
C HIS A 192 -23.31 -21.41 -1.90
N THR A 193 -22.23 -20.88 -2.48
CA THR A 193 -20.86 -20.93 -1.92
C THR A 193 -20.40 -19.59 -1.35
N THR A 194 -21.32 -18.68 -1.00
CA THR A 194 -21.00 -17.45 -0.23
C THR A 194 -20.55 -17.73 1.20
N ARG A 195 -20.83 -18.94 1.69
CA ARG A 195 -20.35 -19.51 2.95
C ARG A 195 -19.85 -20.94 2.67
N PRO A 196 -19.02 -21.53 3.56
CA PRO A 196 -18.60 -22.92 3.42
C PRO A 196 -19.80 -23.85 3.28
N VAL A 197 -19.79 -24.71 2.25
CA VAL A 197 -20.84 -25.69 1.97
C VAL A 197 -20.22 -27.02 1.54
N ARG A 198 -20.78 -28.14 2.01
CA ARG A 198 -20.33 -29.48 1.59
C ARG A 198 -20.66 -29.69 0.10
N VAL A 199 -19.75 -30.34 -0.62
CA VAL A 199 -19.92 -30.60 -2.06
C VAL A 199 -21.17 -31.45 -2.33
N THR A 200 -21.46 -32.44 -1.49
CA THR A 200 -22.71 -33.22 -1.54
C THR A 200 -23.96 -32.36 -1.49
N THR A 201 -24.02 -31.41 -0.57
CA THR A 201 -25.15 -30.45 -0.48
C THR A 201 -25.24 -29.58 -1.73
N LEU A 202 -24.10 -29.13 -2.25
CA LEU A 202 -24.06 -28.33 -3.48
C LEU A 202 -24.55 -29.14 -4.69
N LEU A 203 -24.11 -30.40 -4.84
CA LEU A 203 -24.56 -31.31 -5.89
C LEU A 203 -26.06 -31.58 -5.82
N ALA A 204 -26.62 -31.79 -4.63
CA ALA A 204 -28.06 -31.96 -4.43
C ALA A 204 -28.86 -30.72 -4.88
N GLU A 205 -28.36 -29.51 -4.61
CA GLU A 205 -28.99 -28.28 -5.11
C GLU A 205 -28.87 -28.13 -6.63
N LEU A 206 -27.77 -28.58 -7.23
CA LEU A 206 -27.62 -28.60 -8.69
C LEU A 206 -28.61 -29.57 -9.33
N ASP A 207 -28.74 -30.78 -8.79
CA ASP A 207 -29.69 -31.80 -9.25
C ASP A 207 -31.14 -31.29 -9.15
N ARG A 208 -31.51 -30.68 -8.02
CA ARG A 208 -32.83 -30.09 -7.80
C ARG A 208 -33.19 -29.00 -8.82
N VAL A 209 -32.23 -28.18 -9.25
CA VAL A 209 -32.46 -27.07 -10.19
C VAL A 209 -32.29 -27.50 -11.65
N PHE A 210 -31.50 -28.54 -11.92
CA PHE A 210 -31.18 -29.07 -13.25
C PHE A 210 -31.31 -30.60 -13.28
N PRO A 211 -32.53 -31.17 -13.13
CA PRO A 211 -32.73 -32.62 -12.98
C PRO A 211 -32.39 -33.43 -14.24
N GLU A 212 -32.33 -32.77 -15.41
CA GLU A 212 -31.94 -33.40 -16.68
C GLU A 212 -30.41 -33.37 -16.91
N ALA A 213 -29.64 -32.75 -16.03
CA ALA A 213 -28.19 -32.65 -16.16
C ALA A 213 -27.49 -33.91 -15.65
N ASP A 214 -26.47 -34.37 -16.38
CA ASP A 214 -25.61 -35.49 -15.96
C ASP A 214 -24.87 -35.16 -14.64
N PRO A 215 -25.10 -35.92 -13.54
CA PRO A 215 -24.43 -35.71 -12.26
C PRO A 215 -22.90 -35.79 -12.34
N THR A 216 -22.37 -36.57 -13.29
CA THR A 216 -20.94 -36.71 -13.54
C THR A 216 -20.35 -35.40 -14.05
N ARG A 217 -21.07 -34.68 -14.93
CA ARG A 217 -20.66 -33.37 -15.43
C ARG A 217 -20.72 -32.29 -14.34
N ALA A 218 -21.70 -32.36 -13.44
CA ALA A 218 -21.79 -31.45 -12.31
C ALA A 218 -20.58 -31.60 -11.37
N ARG A 219 -20.21 -32.84 -11.02
CA ARG A 219 -18.98 -33.14 -10.25
C ARG A 219 -17.73 -32.65 -10.96
N ALA A 220 -17.57 -32.96 -12.25
CA ALA A 220 -16.42 -32.51 -13.04
C ALA A 220 -16.31 -30.98 -13.11
N LEU A 221 -17.45 -30.27 -13.18
CA LEU A 221 -17.46 -28.80 -13.13
C LEU A 221 -16.97 -28.29 -11.77
N ILE A 222 -17.46 -28.83 -10.65
CA ILE A 222 -17.01 -28.43 -9.31
C ILE A 222 -15.51 -28.70 -9.15
N ALA A 223 -15.03 -29.88 -9.55
CA ALA A 223 -13.62 -30.23 -9.53
C ALA A 223 -12.79 -29.26 -10.39
N SER A 224 -13.26 -28.89 -11.58
CA SER A 224 -12.61 -27.89 -12.44
C SER A 224 -12.56 -26.49 -11.79
N LEU A 225 -13.64 -26.06 -11.13
CA LEU A 225 -13.67 -24.78 -10.42
C LEU A 225 -12.71 -24.77 -9.22
N MET A 226 -12.56 -25.90 -8.53
CA MET A 226 -11.57 -26.09 -7.46
C MET A 226 -10.13 -26.07 -8.01
N ALA A 227 -9.85 -26.82 -9.07
CA ALA A 227 -8.53 -26.86 -9.71
C ALA A 227 -8.08 -25.46 -10.18
N GLN A 228 -9.02 -24.64 -10.65
CA GLN A 228 -8.78 -23.26 -11.09
C GLN A 228 -8.92 -22.21 -9.95
N LYS A 229 -9.07 -22.65 -8.70
CA LYS A 229 -9.22 -21.83 -7.47
C LYS A 229 -10.37 -20.83 -7.49
N PHE A 230 -11.42 -21.08 -8.27
CA PHE A 230 -12.71 -20.38 -8.10
C PHE A 230 -13.40 -20.86 -6.82
N LEU A 231 -13.28 -22.14 -6.50
CA LEU A 231 -13.69 -22.71 -5.23
C LEU A 231 -12.46 -23.07 -4.40
N LEU A 232 -12.51 -22.80 -3.11
CA LEU A 232 -11.46 -23.11 -2.14
C LEU A 232 -11.98 -24.18 -1.19
N THR A 233 -11.14 -25.16 -0.85
CA THR A 233 -11.52 -26.27 0.03
C THR A 233 -11.13 -26.01 1.47
N ASN A 234 -11.79 -26.71 2.40
CA ASN A 234 -11.43 -26.73 3.82
C ASN A 234 -10.04 -27.31 4.12
N LEU A 235 -9.43 -28.06 3.19
CA LEU A 235 -8.09 -28.64 3.39
C LEU A 235 -6.99 -27.58 3.50
N ARG A 236 -7.23 -26.38 2.95
CA ARG A 236 -6.24 -25.30 2.89
C ARG A 236 -6.41 -24.36 4.09
N ALA A 237 -5.44 -24.42 5.01
CA ALA A 237 -5.46 -23.63 6.23
C ALA A 237 -5.38 -22.11 5.95
N PRO A 238 -6.20 -21.26 6.59
CA PRO A 238 -6.08 -19.81 6.48
C PRO A 238 -4.70 -19.33 6.98
N MET A 239 -4.20 -18.19 6.51
CA MET A 239 -2.85 -17.71 6.85
C MET A 239 -2.68 -17.32 8.32
N THR A 240 -3.78 -17.25 9.06
CA THR A 240 -3.81 -17.06 10.51
C THR A 240 -3.57 -18.35 11.31
N GLU A 241 -3.68 -19.51 10.68
CA GLU A 241 -3.39 -20.81 11.28
C GLU A 241 -1.89 -21.07 11.18
N THR A 242 -1.19 -21.23 12.30
CA THR A 242 0.28 -21.40 12.32
C THR A 242 0.72 -22.86 12.18
N ASP A 243 -0.17 -23.82 12.41
CA ASP A 243 0.06 -25.25 12.15
C ASP A 243 -0.82 -25.75 10.99
N PRO A 244 -0.43 -25.46 9.73
CA PRO A 244 -1.24 -25.83 8.56
C PRO A 244 -1.23 -27.34 8.29
N LEU A 245 -0.22 -28.08 8.78
CA LEU A 245 -0.21 -29.54 8.71
C LEU A 245 -1.19 -30.14 9.73
N GLY A 246 -1.20 -29.60 10.96
CA GLY A 246 -2.22 -29.84 11.99
C GLY A 246 -3.63 -29.70 11.45
N HIS A 247 -3.91 -28.55 10.86
CA HIS A 247 -5.17 -28.23 10.20
C HIS A 247 -5.56 -29.26 9.15
N LEU A 248 -4.66 -29.56 8.19
CA LEU A 248 -4.94 -30.52 7.12
C LEU A 248 -5.32 -31.90 7.66
N ALA A 249 -4.53 -32.44 8.60
CA ALA A 249 -4.82 -33.75 9.18
C ALA A 249 -6.13 -33.75 10.00
N GLY A 250 -6.41 -32.66 10.71
CA GLY A 250 -7.65 -32.47 11.46
C GLY A 250 -8.87 -32.48 10.54
N GLU A 251 -8.82 -31.74 9.43
CA GLU A 251 -9.89 -31.69 8.43
C GLU A 251 -10.10 -33.03 7.74
N LEU A 252 -9.02 -33.76 7.40
CA LEU A 252 -9.11 -35.11 6.82
C LEU A 252 -9.79 -36.10 7.77
N LYS A 253 -9.46 -36.05 9.07
CA LYS A 253 -10.15 -36.86 10.08
C LYS A 253 -11.62 -36.48 10.22
N ALA A 254 -11.93 -35.18 10.23
CA ALA A 254 -13.30 -34.68 10.36
C ALA A 254 -14.22 -35.03 9.17
N ILE A 255 -13.66 -35.52 8.06
CA ILE A 255 -14.40 -36.00 6.90
C ILE A 255 -14.24 -37.52 6.68
N ASP A 256 -13.76 -38.23 7.69
CA ASP A 256 -13.53 -39.68 7.70
C ASP A 256 -12.68 -40.16 6.51
N ALA A 257 -11.64 -39.40 6.14
CA ALA A 257 -10.80 -39.69 4.97
C ALA A 257 -10.06 -41.05 5.06
N ASP A 258 -9.92 -41.61 6.26
CA ASP A 258 -9.41 -42.96 6.52
C ASP A 258 -10.30 -44.06 5.91
N SER A 259 -11.60 -43.82 5.81
CA SER A 259 -12.53 -44.74 5.11
C SER A 259 -12.44 -44.66 3.58
N VAL A 260 -11.63 -43.76 3.02
CA VAL A 260 -11.40 -43.62 1.56
C VAL A 260 -10.02 -44.21 1.22
N PRO A 261 -9.92 -45.38 0.57
CA PRO A 261 -8.63 -46.07 0.38
C PRO A 261 -7.54 -45.24 -0.30
N SER A 262 -7.92 -44.41 -1.27
CA SER A 262 -7.01 -43.52 -2.01
C SER A 262 -6.47 -42.35 -1.16
N ALA A 263 -7.16 -41.98 -0.07
CA ALA A 263 -6.77 -40.90 0.85
C ALA A 263 -6.15 -41.44 2.15
N ALA A 264 -6.53 -42.64 2.60
CA ALA A 264 -6.08 -43.24 3.86
C ALA A 264 -4.55 -43.31 3.99
N GLY A 265 -3.86 -43.81 2.96
CA GLY A 265 -2.40 -43.89 2.97
C GLY A 265 -1.70 -42.52 3.01
N ILE A 266 -2.32 -41.48 2.46
CA ILE A 266 -1.80 -40.10 2.56
C ILE A 266 -2.01 -39.59 3.99
N LEU A 267 -3.20 -39.81 4.58
CA LEU A 267 -3.48 -39.42 5.96
C LEU A 267 -2.53 -40.08 6.96
N ASP A 268 -2.31 -41.40 6.85
CA ASP A 268 -1.35 -42.12 7.70
C ASP A 268 0.06 -41.55 7.59
N GLY A 269 0.50 -41.26 6.36
CA GLY A 269 1.77 -40.60 6.11
C GLY A 269 1.85 -39.20 6.74
N LEU A 270 0.77 -38.40 6.68
CA LEU A 270 0.71 -37.09 7.31
C LEU A 270 0.77 -37.18 8.84
N LEU A 271 0.12 -38.17 9.44
CA LEU A 271 0.18 -38.41 10.89
C LEU A 271 1.61 -38.82 11.32
N ALA A 272 2.28 -39.66 10.54
CA ALA A 272 3.68 -40.01 10.77
C ALA A 272 4.63 -38.82 10.63
N VAL A 273 4.33 -37.88 9.72
CA VAL A 273 5.09 -36.62 9.59
C VAL A 273 4.84 -35.71 10.81
N GLN A 274 3.59 -35.55 11.26
CA GLN A 274 3.26 -34.78 12.45
C GLN A 274 4.00 -35.28 13.68
N GLU A 275 4.00 -36.60 13.88
CA GLU A 275 4.69 -37.22 15.00
C GLU A 275 6.21 -37.01 14.92
N ALA A 276 6.82 -37.20 13.74
CA ALA A 276 8.24 -36.93 13.55
C ALA A 276 8.61 -35.45 13.78
N PHE A 277 7.73 -34.50 13.43
CA PHE A 277 7.94 -33.08 13.76
C PHE A 277 7.84 -32.83 15.27
N ARG A 278 6.88 -33.46 15.96
CA ARG A 278 6.72 -33.37 17.41
C ARG A 278 7.95 -33.92 18.13
N GLU A 279 8.43 -35.11 17.74
CA GLU A 279 9.65 -35.71 18.25
C GLU A 279 10.86 -34.79 18.03
N HIS A 280 11.06 -34.26 16.82
CA HIS A 280 12.14 -33.32 16.55
C HIS A 280 12.06 -32.04 17.41
N ASN A 281 10.89 -31.41 17.47
CA ASN A 281 10.72 -30.11 18.12
C ASN A 281 10.80 -30.19 19.65
N THR A 282 10.59 -31.38 20.22
CA THR A 282 10.74 -31.67 21.65
C THR A 282 12.10 -32.28 22.01
N ALA A 283 12.85 -32.82 21.04
CA ALA A 283 14.17 -33.38 21.27
C ALA A 283 15.20 -32.32 21.73
N PRO A 284 16.19 -32.70 22.56
CA PRO A 284 17.31 -31.83 22.91
C PRO A 284 18.09 -31.38 21.67
N ALA A 285 18.60 -30.14 21.69
CA ALA A 285 19.31 -29.51 20.56
C ALA A 285 20.39 -30.42 19.92
N ARG A 286 21.18 -31.14 20.73
CA ARG A 286 22.24 -32.05 20.28
C ARG A 286 21.73 -33.21 19.41
N ASP A 287 20.51 -33.67 19.66
CA ASP A 287 19.91 -34.88 19.05
C ASP A 287 18.98 -34.54 17.87
N GLN A 288 18.61 -33.26 17.70
CA GLN A 288 17.67 -32.81 16.67
C GLN A 288 18.07 -33.16 15.23
N HIS A 289 19.36 -33.34 14.94
CA HIS A 289 19.81 -33.69 13.59
C HIS A 289 19.29 -35.05 13.11
N ILE A 290 19.29 -36.08 13.97
CA ILE A 290 18.80 -37.42 13.63
C ILE A 290 17.29 -37.40 13.40
N ALA A 291 16.56 -36.78 14.32
CA ALA A 291 15.11 -36.62 14.22
C ALA A 291 14.71 -35.82 12.98
N ARG A 292 15.51 -34.80 12.59
CA ARG A 292 15.27 -33.99 11.40
C ARG A 292 15.40 -34.80 10.12
N GLU A 293 16.40 -35.67 10.03
CA GLU A 293 16.55 -36.55 8.87
C GLU A 293 15.40 -37.56 8.76
N ALA A 294 14.94 -38.11 9.90
CA ALA A 294 13.75 -38.95 9.93
C ALA A 294 12.49 -38.20 9.46
N ALA A 295 12.30 -36.97 9.95
CA ALA A 295 11.20 -36.11 9.52
C ALA A 295 11.23 -35.81 8.02
N VAL A 296 12.40 -35.50 7.45
CA VAL A 296 12.57 -35.30 6.00
C VAL A 296 12.23 -36.57 5.23
N ARG A 297 12.68 -37.75 5.66
CA ARG A 297 12.34 -39.03 5.02
C ARG A 297 10.83 -39.28 5.05
N ASN A 298 10.17 -39.08 6.18
CA ASN A 298 8.72 -39.25 6.29
C ASN A 298 7.98 -38.30 5.34
N CYS A 299 8.42 -37.04 5.22
CA CYS A 299 7.81 -36.12 4.26
C CYS A 299 8.01 -36.58 2.81
N ARG A 300 9.22 -37.08 2.46
CA ARG A 300 9.54 -37.60 1.12
C ARG A 300 8.75 -38.85 0.75
N ASN A 301 8.38 -39.68 1.72
CA ASN A 301 7.51 -40.84 1.51
C ASN A 301 6.08 -40.43 1.12
N VAL A 302 5.62 -39.26 1.58
CA VAL A 302 4.30 -38.72 1.22
C VAL A 302 4.36 -37.99 -0.12
N SER A 303 5.33 -37.09 -0.32
CA SER A 303 5.51 -36.34 -1.57
C SER A 303 6.98 -35.99 -1.85
N ALA A 304 7.36 -36.08 -3.14
CA ALA A 304 8.65 -35.64 -3.66
C ALA A 304 8.70 -34.15 -4.02
N ALA A 305 7.60 -33.40 -3.87
CA ALA A 305 7.55 -31.97 -4.14
C ALA A 305 8.46 -31.14 -3.21
N ALA A 306 8.74 -29.91 -3.63
CA ALA A 306 9.66 -28.96 -2.98
C ALA A 306 11.12 -29.40 -2.90
N ARG A 307 12.03 -28.42 -2.95
CA ARG A 307 13.47 -28.68 -2.78
C ARG A 307 13.82 -29.16 -1.37
N SER A 308 13.16 -28.59 -0.36
CA SER A 308 13.16 -29.07 1.03
C SER A 308 11.71 -29.25 1.46
N PRO A 309 11.29 -30.42 1.97
CA PRO A 309 9.92 -30.63 2.41
C PRO A 309 9.64 -30.04 3.80
N ILE A 310 10.65 -29.48 4.46
CA ILE A 310 10.55 -28.81 5.76
C ILE A 310 11.05 -27.37 5.68
N ALA A 311 10.45 -26.51 6.49
CA ALA A 311 10.98 -25.19 6.85
C ALA A 311 11.43 -25.21 8.32
N ALA A 312 12.47 -24.45 8.68
CA ALA A 312 12.90 -24.32 10.07
C ALA A 312 13.14 -22.88 10.48
N ASP A 313 12.81 -22.60 11.74
CA ASP A 313 13.15 -21.38 12.47
C ASP A 313 14.08 -21.76 13.62
N LEU A 314 15.26 -21.14 13.68
CA LEU A 314 16.25 -21.39 14.72
C LEU A 314 16.00 -20.47 15.92
N VAL A 315 15.77 -21.06 17.09
CA VAL A 315 15.74 -20.36 18.38
C VAL A 315 17.15 -20.38 18.95
N LEU A 316 17.75 -19.20 19.09
CA LEU A 316 19.10 -19.03 19.59
C LEU A 316 19.10 -19.22 21.11
N ASP A 317 20.11 -19.94 21.60
CA ASP A 317 20.43 -20.02 23.02
C ASP A 317 21.18 -18.75 23.44
N ALA A 318 20.44 -17.66 23.59
CA ALA A 318 20.98 -16.35 23.91
C ALA A 318 20.06 -15.59 24.89
N ASP A 319 20.65 -14.93 25.89
CA ASP A 319 20.01 -13.86 26.67
C ASP A 319 20.76 -12.56 26.38
N VAL A 320 20.08 -11.59 25.76
CA VAL A 320 20.68 -10.33 25.33
C VAL A 320 19.83 -9.17 25.83
N ARG A 321 20.47 -8.21 26.49
CA ARG A 321 19.86 -6.94 26.92
C ARG A 321 20.65 -5.80 26.35
N ILE A 322 19.96 -4.90 25.65
CA ILE A 322 20.56 -3.68 25.09
C ILE A 322 20.23 -2.46 25.96
N PRO A 323 21.13 -1.46 26.04
CA PRO A 323 20.86 -0.25 26.79
C PRO A 323 19.72 0.57 26.19
N ARG A 324 18.94 1.26 27.04
CA ARG A 324 17.91 2.24 26.62
C ARG A 324 18.45 3.32 25.67
N SER A 325 19.75 3.63 25.77
CA SER A 325 20.40 4.59 24.87
C SER A 325 20.42 4.11 23.42
N VAL A 326 20.49 2.80 23.15
CA VAL A 326 20.45 2.22 21.80
C VAL A 326 19.08 2.44 21.17
N VAL A 327 17.99 2.04 21.86
CA VAL A 327 16.63 2.24 21.34
C VAL A 327 16.27 3.72 21.24
N GLY A 328 16.79 4.57 22.14
CA GLY A 328 16.65 6.03 22.04
C GLY A 328 17.40 6.65 20.85
N GLN A 329 18.41 5.98 20.28
CA GLN A 329 18.99 6.36 18.99
C GLN A 329 18.10 5.93 17.82
N MET A 330 17.50 4.74 17.89
CA MET A 330 16.56 4.26 16.88
C MET A 330 15.32 5.16 16.77
N GLU A 331 14.75 5.63 17.88
CA GLU A 331 13.63 6.58 17.90
C GLU A 331 14.00 7.91 17.22
N ARG A 332 15.20 8.43 17.49
CA ARG A 332 15.72 9.65 16.85
C ARG A 332 15.96 9.45 15.35
N ALA A 333 16.48 8.30 14.97
CA ALA A 333 16.64 7.94 13.56
C ALA A 333 15.28 7.82 12.84
N ALA A 334 14.25 7.31 13.52
CA ALA A 334 12.91 7.25 12.96
C ALA A 334 12.34 8.63 12.66
N ASP A 335 12.53 9.61 13.55
CA ASP A 335 12.15 11.00 13.31
C ASP A 335 12.88 11.60 12.11
N ALA A 336 14.21 11.44 12.06
CA ALA A 336 15.03 11.94 10.96
C ALA A 336 14.62 11.32 9.61
N LEU A 337 14.40 10.00 9.55
CA LEU A 337 13.98 9.31 8.33
C LEU A 337 12.60 9.79 7.85
N LEU A 338 11.65 10.00 8.77
CA LEU A 338 10.32 10.49 8.42
C LEU A 338 10.38 11.94 7.88
N ARG A 339 11.23 12.79 8.45
CA ARG A 339 11.44 14.18 7.98
C ARG A 339 12.17 14.24 6.63
N LEU A 340 13.11 13.33 6.40
CA LEU A 340 13.94 13.27 5.19
C LEU A 340 13.29 12.47 4.04
N THR A 341 12.07 11.96 4.23
CA THR A 341 11.35 11.20 3.20
C THR A 341 11.14 12.04 1.94
N ARG A 342 11.26 11.41 0.77
CA ARG A 342 10.95 12.07 -0.52
C ARG A 342 9.45 12.23 -0.78
N GLN A 343 8.61 11.59 0.05
CA GLN A 343 7.16 11.58 -0.11
C GLN A 343 6.47 12.06 1.19
N PRO A 344 6.70 13.32 1.62
CA PRO A 344 6.15 13.82 2.89
C PRO A 344 4.62 13.95 2.88
N ALA A 345 4.03 14.09 1.69
CA ALA A 345 2.57 14.13 1.49
C ALA A 345 2.03 12.83 0.85
N GLY A 346 2.77 11.72 0.97
CA GLY A 346 2.41 10.44 0.39
C GLY A 346 2.81 10.26 -1.09
N GLN A 347 2.38 9.13 -1.64
CA GLN A 347 2.79 8.65 -2.96
C GLN A 347 2.03 9.39 -4.08
N GLY A 348 2.74 9.91 -5.08
CA GLY A 348 2.15 10.61 -6.24
C GLY A 348 1.08 9.78 -6.94
N VAL A 349 1.36 8.50 -7.20
CA VAL A 349 0.43 7.57 -7.87
C VAL A 349 -0.93 7.44 -7.14
N TRP A 350 -0.96 7.62 -5.82
CA TRP A 350 -2.19 7.55 -5.04
C TRP A 350 -2.94 8.88 -4.98
N ARG A 351 -2.24 10.01 -5.11
CA ARG A 351 -2.87 11.32 -5.32
C ARG A 351 -3.58 11.36 -6.68
N ASP A 352 -2.95 10.83 -7.72
CA ASP A 352 -3.58 10.71 -9.05
C ASP A 352 -4.79 9.76 -9.00
N TYR A 353 -4.68 8.66 -8.25
CA TYR A 353 -5.77 7.72 -8.05
C TYR A 353 -6.94 8.33 -7.26
N HIS A 354 -6.65 9.13 -6.24
CA HIS A 354 -7.64 9.90 -5.48
C HIS A 354 -8.34 10.94 -6.36
N ALA A 355 -7.61 11.70 -7.17
CA ALA A 355 -8.20 12.63 -8.13
C ALA A 355 -9.13 11.91 -9.12
N ALA A 356 -8.71 10.76 -9.65
CA ALA A 356 -9.54 9.94 -10.53
C ALA A 356 -10.79 9.38 -9.83
N PHE A 357 -10.68 8.99 -8.56
CA PHE A 357 -11.82 8.57 -7.74
C PHE A 357 -12.81 9.72 -7.55
N TRP A 358 -12.32 10.89 -7.18
CA TRP A 358 -13.15 12.07 -6.99
C TRP A 358 -13.89 12.42 -8.29
N GLU A 359 -13.19 12.48 -9.43
CA GLU A 359 -13.81 12.80 -10.71
C GLU A 359 -14.91 11.81 -11.11
N ARG A 360 -14.73 10.53 -10.78
CA ARG A 360 -15.68 9.47 -11.16
C ARG A 360 -16.84 9.30 -10.18
N TYR A 361 -16.59 9.37 -8.88
CA TYR A 361 -17.54 8.97 -7.84
C TYR A 361 -17.97 10.12 -6.91
N GLY A 362 -17.35 11.29 -7.05
CA GLY A 362 -17.55 12.41 -6.15
C GLY A 362 -16.94 12.18 -4.76
N THR A 363 -17.37 13.01 -3.81
CA THR A 363 -17.09 12.88 -2.38
C THR A 363 -18.37 12.53 -1.63
N GLY A 364 -18.24 12.07 -0.38
CA GLY A 364 -19.40 11.76 0.45
C GLY A 364 -20.16 10.49 0.04
N THR A 365 -19.59 9.64 -0.81
CA THR A 365 -20.19 8.37 -1.25
C THR A 365 -19.37 7.18 -0.76
N LEU A 366 -20.04 6.03 -0.61
CA LEU A 366 -19.40 4.73 -0.37
C LEU A 366 -19.43 3.92 -1.67
N VAL A 367 -18.26 3.69 -2.26
CA VAL A 367 -18.14 2.87 -3.47
C VAL A 367 -17.57 1.51 -3.10
N PRO A 368 -18.29 0.38 -3.32
CA PRO A 368 -17.78 -0.95 -3.00
C PRO A 368 -16.39 -1.18 -3.61
N VAL A 369 -15.46 -1.79 -2.86
CA VAL A 369 -14.05 -1.84 -3.29
C VAL A 369 -13.90 -2.53 -4.64
N LYS A 370 -14.68 -3.60 -4.89
CA LYS A 370 -14.73 -4.32 -6.18
C LYS A 370 -15.23 -3.44 -7.34
N ASP A 371 -16.13 -2.48 -7.09
CA ASP A 371 -16.58 -1.53 -8.11
C ASP A 371 -15.48 -0.52 -8.44
N VAL A 372 -14.68 -0.10 -7.44
CA VAL A 372 -13.54 0.82 -7.65
C VAL A 372 -12.44 0.18 -8.49
N ILE A 373 -12.02 -1.03 -8.13
CA ILE A 373 -10.90 -1.74 -8.79
C ILE A 373 -11.30 -2.44 -10.09
N ASP A 374 -12.57 -2.39 -10.50
CA ASP A 374 -12.99 -2.95 -11.78
C ASP A 374 -12.31 -2.20 -12.94
N PRO A 375 -11.58 -2.89 -13.84
CA PRO A 375 -10.80 -2.23 -14.89
C PRO A 375 -11.63 -1.72 -16.07
N VAL A 376 -12.92 -2.08 -16.15
CA VAL A 376 -13.82 -1.70 -17.25
C VAL A 376 -14.78 -0.61 -16.81
N ALA A 377 -15.54 -0.88 -15.75
CA ALA A 377 -16.57 0.01 -15.24
C ALA A 377 -16.08 0.90 -14.09
N GLY A 378 -14.95 0.58 -13.48
CA GLY A 378 -14.34 1.33 -12.39
C GLY A 378 -13.11 2.14 -12.82
N LEU A 379 -12.17 2.30 -11.89
CA LEU A 379 -10.87 2.94 -12.14
C LEU A 379 -9.78 1.94 -12.54
N GLY A 380 -10.00 0.65 -12.29
CA GLY A 380 -8.93 -0.34 -12.22
C GLY A 380 -7.99 -0.09 -11.04
N TYR A 381 -6.85 -0.79 -11.01
CA TYR A 381 -5.83 -0.57 -10.00
C TYR A 381 -4.99 0.70 -10.28
N PRO A 382 -4.35 1.30 -9.24
CA PRO A 382 -3.41 2.41 -9.42
C PRO A 382 -2.26 2.10 -10.38
N ALA A 383 -1.56 3.14 -10.84
CA ALA A 383 -0.38 2.99 -11.68
C ALA A 383 0.70 2.12 -11.01
N GLY A 384 1.41 1.29 -11.78
CA GLY A 384 2.42 0.36 -11.27
C GLY A 384 1.87 -1.00 -10.77
N TYR A 385 0.55 -1.19 -10.80
CA TYR A 385 -0.05 -2.51 -10.59
C TYR A 385 -0.09 -3.30 -11.92
N PRO A 386 0.17 -4.62 -11.91
CA PRO A 386 -0.06 -5.49 -13.05
C PRO A 386 -1.46 -5.30 -13.65
N GLY A 387 -1.55 -5.05 -14.96
CA GLY A 387 -2.81 -4.82 -15.67
C GLY A 387 -3.44 -3.44 -15.49
N SER A 388 -2.80 -2.51 -14.76
CA SER A 388 -3.27 -1.12 -14.71
C SER A 388 -3.12 -0.44 -16.08
N ARG A 389 -4.15 0.33 -16.47
CA ARG A 389 -4.11 1.20 -17.65
C ARG A 389 -3.47 2.56 -17.37
N ARG A 390 -3.14 2.85 -16.11
CA ARG A 390 -2.53 4.11 -15.69
C ARG A 390 -1.02 3.97 -15.73
N LEU A 391 -0.37 4.87 -16.47
CA LEU A 391 1.08 4.94 -16.52
C LEU A 391 1.59 5.65 -15.26
N ALA A 392 2.60 5.07 -14.63
CA ALA A 392 3.28 5.74 -13.54
C ALA A 392 4.05 6.93 -14.11
N ALA A 393 3.89 8.11 -13.51
CA ALA A 393 4.74 9.23 -13.82
C ALA A 393 6.21 8.85 -13.57
N ARG A 394 7.11 9.31 -14.44
CA ARG A 394 8.55 9.11 -14.20
C ARG A 394 8.94 9.81 -12.90
N PRO A 395 9.79 9.20 -12.04
CA PRO A 395 10.29 9.87 -10.85
C PRO A 395 10.95 11.19 -11.23
N VAL A 396 10.44 12.29 -10.69
CA VAL A 396 11.01 13.63 -10.88
C VAL A 396 11.99 13.92 -9.73
N VAL A 397 13.08 14.64 -10.04
CA VAL A 397 14.01 15.13 -9.02
C VAL A 397 13.27 16.18 -8.18
N SER A 398 13.13 15.93 -6.88
CA SER A 398 12.51 16.88 -5.97
C SER A 398 13.49 17.97 -5.54
N GLU A 399 12.99 19.08 -4.98
CA GLU A 399 13.85 20.11 -4.40
C GLU A 399 14.72 19.55 -3.27
N ARG A 400 14.16 18.66 -2.45
CA ARG A 400 14.88 17.90 -1.42
C ARG A 400 16.03 17.09 -2.01
N ASP A 401 15.83 16.44 -3.16
CA ASP A 401 16.88 15.68 -3.85
C ASP A 401 18.01 16.60 -4.33
N GLY A 402 17.67 17.78 -4.85
CA GLY A 402 18.67 18.79 -5.23
C GLY A 402 19.52 19.28 -4.05
N ARG A 403 18.89 19.55 -2.90
CA ARG A 403 19.58 19.96 -1.67
C ARG A 403 20.47 18.85 -1.11
N LEU A 404 19.98 17.61 -1.09
CA LEU A 404 20.78 16.46 -0.64
C LEU A 404 21.98 16.22 -1.55
N LEU A 405 21.79 16.33 -2.87
CA LEU A 405 22.89 16.19 -3.83
C LEU A 405 23.96 17.28 -3.66
N ALA A 406 23.56 18.51 -3.36
CA ALA A 406 24.50 19.59 -3.04
C ALA A 406 25.35 19.27 -1.81
N VAL A 407 24.73 18.76 -0.73
CA VAL A 407 25.46 18.32 0.48
C VAL A 407 26.41 17.15 0.17
N ALA A 408 25.98 16.21 -0.68
CA ALA A 408 26.83 15.11 -1.13
C ALA A 408 28.04 15.59 -1.93
N TRP A 409 27.83 16.59 -2.79
CA TRP A 409 28.87 17.21 -3.59
C TRP A 409 29.88 17.97 -2.73
N GLU A 410 29.41 18.75 -1.75
CA GLU A 410 30.28 19.43 -0.77
C GLU A 410 31.13 18.44 0.04
N ALA A 411 30.54 17.33 0.49
CA ALA A 411 31.29 16.27 1.17
C ALA A 411 32.36 15.68 0.24
N ALA A 412 32.02 15.39 -1.02
CA ALA A 412 32.95 14.85 -2.00
C ALA A 412 34.10 15.82 -2.32
N THR A 413 33.84 17.11 -2.51
CA THR A 413 34.88 18.12 -2.80
C THR A 413 35.79 18.37 -1.60
N ALA A 414 35.29 18.22 -0.39
CA ALA A 414 36.09 18.25 0.83
C ALA A 414 36.89 16.96 1.08
N GLY A 415 36.75 15.94 0.23
CA GLY A 415 37.34 14.61 0.44
C GLY A 415 36.70 13.83 1.60
N SER A 416 35.56 14.30 2.13
CA SER A 416 34.80 13.61 3.17
C SER A 416 34.00 12.46 2.58
N ARG A 417 33.96 11.35 3.31
CA ARG A 417 33.20 10.14 2.96
C ARG A 417 32.01 9.90 3.89
N GLU A 418 31.77 10.84 4.80
CA GLU A 418 30.67 10.83 5.74
C GLU A 418 29.98 12.20 5.73
N ILE A 419 28.66 12.19 5.60
CA ILE A 419 27.78 13.33 5.84
C ILE A 419 27.22 13.18 7.25
N VAL A 420 27.54 14.14 8.12
CA VAL A 420 27.02 14.19 9.48
C VAL A 420 25.84 15.15 9.52
N LEU A 421 24.64 14.60 9.66
CA LEU A 421 23.40 15.36 9.77
C LEU A 421 23.28 15.99 11.16
N THR A 422 23.10 17.31 11.19
CA THR A 422 22.59 18.06 12.35
C THR A 422 21.10 18.34 12.18
N GLU A 423 20.42 18.80 13.23
CA GLU A 423 19.01 19.22 13.11
C GLU A 423 18.81 20.27 12.02
N GLU A 424 19.70 21.26 11.98
CA GLU A 424 19.65 22.35 11.01
C GLU A 424 19.86 21.85 9.59
N LEU A 425 20.70 20.83 9.41
CA LEU A 425 20.93 20.22 8.10
C LEU A 425 19.73 19.35 7.67
N VAL A 426 19.10 18.63 8.62
CA VAL A 426 17.87 17.88 8.36
C VAL A 426 16.77 18.83 7.90
N ASP A 427 16.54 19.93 8.62
CA ASP A 427 15.53 20.94 8.26
C ASP A 427 15.85 21.61 6.92
N ARG A 428 17.13 21.88 6.64
CA ARG A 428 17.57 22.43 5.36
C ARG A 428 17.27 21.47 4.21
N ILE A 429 17.58 20.17 4.36
CA ILE A 429 17.34 19.16 3.31
C ILE A 429 15.85 18.92 3.12
N ALA A 430 15.10 18.77 4.21
CA ALA A 430 13.65 18.54 4.18
C ALA A 430 12.88 19.73 3.59
N GLY A 431 13.34 20.95 3.88
CA GLY A 431 12.70 22.20 3.49
C GLY A 431 11.46 22.54 4.30
N ALA A 432 10.69 23.53 3.84
CA ALA A 432 9.44 23.89 4.51
C ALA A 432 8.54 22.65 4.54
N PRO A 433 8.07 22.21 5.71
CA PRO A 433 7.32 20.97 5.81
C PRO A 433 6.08 21.07 4.91
N ALA A 434 5.94 20.15 3.96
CA ALA A 434 4.66 19.90 3.33
C ALA A 434 3.75 19.38 4.45
N VAL A 435 2.93 20.28 5.02
CA VAL A 435 2.20 20.09 6.27
C VAL A 435 1.38 18.79 6.22
N SER A 436 1.92 17.74 6.80
CA SER A 436 1.20 16.52 7.15
C SER A 436 1.53 16.19 8.60
N ASP A 437 0.59 16.50 9.48
CA ASP A 437 0.65 16.09 10.88
C ASP A 437 0.43 14.57 11.04
N ALA A 438 0.12 13.86 9.95
CA ALA A 438 -0.02 12.42 9.96
C ALA A 438 1.33 11.70 10.03
N ALA A 439 1.40 10.66 10.83
CA ALA A 439 2.46 9.66 10.80
C ALA A 439 1.78 8.27 10.81
N PRO A 440 2.39 7.25 10.22
CA PRO A 440 1.98 5.87 10.47
C PRO A 440 1.78 5.58 11.95
N SER A 441 0.67 4.93 12.32
CA SER A 441 0.37 4.64 13.74
C SER A 441 1.38 3.68 14.38
N SER A 442 1.94 2.78 13.58
CA SER A 442 3.03 1.88 13.97
C SER A 442 4.03 1.65 12.84
N VAL A 443 5.27 1.41 13.24
CA VAL A 443 6.42 1.08 12.40
C VAL A 443 7.30 0.05 13.11
N GLU A 444 8.26 -0.51 12.38
CA GLU A 444 9.31 -1.33 12.98
C GLU A 444 10.66 -0.92 12.41
N MET A 445 11.71 -1.03 13.23
CA MET A 445 13.07 -0.73 12.82
C MET A 445 14.01 -1.80 13.35
N CYS A 446 14.91 -2.28 12.48
CA CYS A 446 16.07 -3.04 12.90
C CYS A 446 17.25 -2.11 13.13
N ALA A 447 18.08 -2.44 14.12
CA ALA A 447 19.39 -1.84 14.31
C ALA A 447 20.46 -2.92 14.44
N ARG A 448 21.56 -2.76 13.70
CA ARG A 448 22.81 -3.46 13.94
C ARG A 448 23.65 -2.58 14.87
N VAL A 449 24.02 -3.10 16.04
CA VAL A 449 24.73 -2.35 17.08
C VAL A 449 26.23 -2.61 16.98
N HIS A 450 27.00 -1.55 16.87
CA HIS A 450 28.46 -1.61 16.70
C HIS A 450 29.15 -1.10 17.95
N ALA A 451 29.83 -2.00 18.67
CA ALA A 451 30.60 -1.70 19.86
C ALA A 451 31.70 -2.75 20.06
N ARG A 452 32.90 -2.28 20.45
CA ARG A 452 34.08 -3.15 20.63
C ARG A 452 33.91 -4.21 21.71
N ASP A 453 33.18 -3.90 22.77
CA ASP A 453 32.95 -4.75 23.94
C ASP A 453 31.71 -4.25 24.70
N LEU A 454 31.29 -5.01 25.73
CA LEU A 454 30.14 -4.65 26.55
C LEU A 454 30.34 -3.35 27.34
N GLN A 455 31.57 -3.06 27.76
CA GLN A 455 31.89 -1.86 28.54
C GLN A 455 31.72 -0.60 27.68
N ALA A 456 32.22 -0.61 26.45
CA ALA A 456 32.04 0.45 25.47
C ALA A 456 30.55 0.67 25.17
N LEU A 457 29.77 -0.42 25.02
CA LEU A 457 28.32 -0.31 24.85
C LEU A 457 27.65 0.34 26.06
N GLN A 458 28.04 -0.04 27.28
CA GLN A 458 27.54 0.52 28.53
C GLN A 458 27.87 2.01 28.68
N ASP A 459 29.10 2.40 28.36
CA ASP A 459 29.60 3.78 28.42
C ASP A 459 29.04 4.66 27.29
N GLY A 460 28.28 4.06 26.36
CA GLY A 460 27.66 4.75 25.24
C GLY A 460 28.59 4.96 24.04
N HIS A 461 29.76 4.32 24.00
CA HIS A 461 30.67 4.29 22.86
C HIS A 461 30.23 3.24 21.84
N PHE A 462 29.14 3.53 21.13
CA PHE A 462 28.60 2.67 20.09
C PHE A 462 28.09 3.50 18.89
N THR A 463 27.95 2.85 17.75
CA THR A 463 27.11 3.33 16.63
C THR A 463 26.04 2.30 16.29
N VAL A 464 25.00 2.72 15.57
CA VAL A 464 23.95 1.81 15.09
C VAL A 464 23.70 2.01 13.60
N THR A 465 23.63 0.94 12.83
CA THR A 465 23.10 0.99 11.45
C THR A 465 21.64 0.59 11.47
N VAL A 466 20.75 1.47 11.01
CA VAL A 466 19.30 1.23 11.06
C VAL A 466 18.75 0.78 9.72
N THR A 467 17.71 -0.05 9.77
CA THR A 467 16.94 -0.46 8.60
C THR A 467 15.46 -0.47 8.96
N PRO A 468 14.65 0.45 8.40
CA PRO A 468 13.23 0.51 8.69
C PRO A 468 12.46 -0.62 7.98
N ALA A 469 11.39 -1.08 8.61
CA ALA A 469 10.41 -2.00 8.06
C ALA A 469 9.01 -1.39 8.11
N ARG A 470 8.12 -1.84 7.21
CA ARG A 470 6.84 -1.16 6.91
C ARG A 470 6.01 -0.79 8.13
N SER A 471 5.80 -1.74 9.03
CA SER A 471 4.88 -1.67 10.18
C SER A 471 5.38 -2.55 11.31
N ALA A 472 4.85 -2.35 12.53
CA ALA A 472 5.06 -3.29 13.63
C ALA A 472 4.78 -4.73 13.18
N GLY A 473 5.62 -5.68 13.59
CA GLY A 473 5.44 -7.08 13.26
C GLY A 473 5.91 -7.51 11.88
N THR A 474 6.43 -6.61 11.03
CA THR A 474 6.91 -6.98 9.69
C THR A 474 8.03 -8.03 9.78
N LEU A 475 9.00 -7.85 10.66
CA LEU A 475 10.22 -8.65 10.79
C LEU A 475 10.17 -9.64 11.96
N THR A 476 9.18 -9.52 12.84
CA THR A 476 9.18 -10.15 14.17
C THR A 476 8.01 -11.10 14.42
N SER A 477 6.86 -10.86 13.80
CA SER A 477 5.61 -11.60 14.08
C SER A 477 5.65 -13.09 13.77
N ARG A 478 6.37 -13.50 12.70
CA ARG A 478 6.57 -14.91 12.32
C ARG A 478 7.17 -15.71 13.46
N PHE A 479 7.95 -15.03 14.31
CA PHE A 479 8.74 -15.68 15.34
C PHE A 479 8.06 -15.72 16.70
N THR A 480 6.92 -15.06 16.90
CA THR A 480 6.23 -15.12 18.21
C THR A 480 5.83 -16.54 18.62
N PRO A 481 5.43 -17.48 17.72
CA PRO A 481 5.08 -18.82 18.16
C PRO A 481 6.30 -19.62 18.66
N VAL A 482 7.54 -19.18 18.35
CA VAL A 482 8.78 -19.89 18.70
C VAL A 482 9.65 -19.12 19.72
N ALA A 483 9.65 -17.79 19.68
CA ALA A 483 10.40 -16.88 20.56
C ALA A 483 9.48 -16.29 21.62
N THR A 484 8.91 -17.19 22.44
CA THR A 484 7.95 -16.85 23.50
C THR A 484 8.58 -15.96 24.56
N GLY A 485 7.77 -15.12 25.22
CA GLY A 485 8.22 -14.26 26.32
C GLY A 485 8.87 -12.94 25.88
N SER A 486 8.84 -12.62 24.59
CA SER A 486 9.31 -11.34 24.05
C SER A 486 8.35 -10.17 24.28
N GLY A 487 7.09 -10.43 24.61
CA GLY A 487 6.03 -9.42 24.76
C GLY A 487 5.46 -8.88 23.44
N LEU A 488 5.95 -9.39 22.30
CA LEU A 488 5.58 -8.92 20.96
C LEU A 488 4.12 -9.20 20.60
N GLU A 489 3.53 -10.31 21.09
CA GLU A 489 2.13 -10.64 20.81
C GLU A 489 1.19 -9.56 21.35
N GLU A 490 1.51 -9.02 22.52
CA GLU A 490 0.72 -7.96 23.14
C GLU A 490 0.87 -6.63 22.40
N VAL A 491 2.07 -6.34 21.91
CA VAL A 491 2.31 -5.18 21.05
C VAL A 491 1.41 -5.22 19.81
N TYR A 492 1.27 -6.37 19.14
CA TYR A 492 0.44 -6.47 17.94
C TYR A 492 -1.06 -6.42 18.23
N ARG A 493 -1.51 -6.93 19.39
CA ARG A 493 -2.90 -6.81 19.85
C ARG A 493 -3.31 -5.36 20.13
N GLN A 494 -2.34 -4.54 20.54
CA GLN A 494 -2.56 -3.16 20.98
C GLN A 494 -2.15 -2.10 19.95
N VAL A 495 -1.86 -2.49 18.68
CA VAL A 495 -1.49 -1.51 17.64
C VAL A 495 -2.57 -0.45 17.50
N PRO A 496 -2.24 0.84 17.65
CA PRO A 496 -3.23 1.91 17.57
C PRO A 496 -3.72 2.09 16.13
N PRO A 497 -5.00 2.44 15.93
CA PRO A 497 -5.49 2.83 14.62
C PRO A 497 -4.94 4.20 14.21
N THR A 498 -4.80 4.40 12.90
CA THR A 498 -4.37 5.69 12.33
C THR A 498 -5.46 6.75 12.39
N ILE A 499 -6.73 6.32 12.41
CA ILE A 499 -7.92 7.16 12.43
C ILE A 499 -8.68 6.94 13.73
N GLU A 500 -9.14 8.03 14.35
CA GLU A 500 -9.95 7.99 15.56
C GLU A 500 -11.20 7.12 15.35
N GLY A 501 -11.40 6.16 16.25
CA GLY A 501 -12.50 5.22 16.16
C GLY A 501 -12.46 4.26 14.96
N ALA A 502 -11.37 4.14 14.19
CA ALA A 502 -11.30 3.09 13.17
C ALA A 502 -11.24 1.69 13.78
N LEU A 503 -11.69 0.69 13.01
CA LEU A 503 -11.53 -0.72 13.35
C LEU A 503 -10.19 -1.19 12.77
N THR A 504 -9.29 -1.63 13.64
CA THR A 504 -8.10 -2.38 13.21
C THR A 504 -8.53 -3.78 12.76
N ALA A 505 -8.00 -4.23 11.64
CA ALA A 505 -8.26 -5.56 11.10
C ALA A 505 -7.01 -6.15 10.48
N GLN A 506 -6.66 -7.39 10.83
CA GLN A 506 -5.51 -8.08 10.27
C GLN A 506 -5.83 -8.52 8.84
N LEU A 507 -5.00 -8.12 7.88
CA LEU A 507 -5.17 -8.55 6.49
C LEU A 507 -4.57 -9.96 6.34
N SER A 508 -5.39 -10.95 5.96
CA SER A 508 -5.01 -12.36 5.84
C SER A 508 -5.28 -12.86 4.42
N PHE A 509 -4.25 -13.37 3.76
CA PHE A 509 -4.33 -13.83 2.37
C PHE A 509 -3.13 -14.73 2.02
N PRO A 510 -3.32 -15.80 1.22
CA PRO A 510 -2.20 -16.57 0.71
C PRO A 510 -1.41 -15.79 -0.34
N GLY A 511 -0.15 -16.14 -0.50
CA GLY A 511 0.68 -15.56 -1.56
C GLY A 511 0.32 -16.08 -2.95
N LEU A 512 0.81 -15.42 -3.99
CA LEU A 512 0.71 -15.91 -5.38
C LEU A 512 1.46 -17.24 -5.59
N TYR A 513 2.44 -17.54 -4.73
CA TYR A 513 3.27 -18.74 -4.76
C TYR A 513 3.33 -19.36 -3.37
N ALA A 514 3.17 -20.67 -3.24
CA ALA A 514 3.07 -21.35 -1.94
C ALA A 514 4.28 -21.09 -1.02
N HIS A 515 5.51 -21.08 -1.54
CA HIS A 515 6.74 -20.95 -0.73
C HIS A 515 6.81 -19.67 0.13
N ILE A 516 6.09 -18.60 -0.22
CA ILE A 516 6.12 -17.36 0.58
C ILE A 516 5.33 -17.49 1.89
N GLU A 517 4.43 -18.46 1.97
CA GLU A 517 3.63 -18.71 3.17
C GLU A 517 4.50 -19.13 4.36
N ASN A 518 5.64 -19.79 4.10
CA ASN A 518 6.67 -20.05 5.11
C ASN A 518 7.12 -18.76 5.85
N VAL A 519 7.01 -17.59 5.21
CA VAL A 519 7.40 -16.30 5.81
C VAL A 519 6.20 -15.52 6.33
N ALA A 520 5.02 -15.68 5.72
CA ALA A 520 3.86 -14.81 5.94
C ALA A 520 2.82 -15.36 6.94
N ARG A 521 2.86 -16.65 7.27
CA ARG A 521 1.92 -17.30 8.18
C ARG A 521 2.17 -16.89 9.63
N ILE A 522 1.15 -16.31 10.27
CA ILE A 522 1.24 -15.67 11.58
C ILE A 522 -0.06 -15.86 12.37
N PRO A 523 -0.04 -15.80 13.72
CA PRO A 523 -1.27 -15.80 14.51
C PRO A 523 -2.24 -14.67 14.13
N ALA A 524 -3.53 -14.86 14.40
CA ALA A 524 -4.50 -13.76 14.41
C ALA A 524 -4.35 -12.94 15.70
N TYR A 525 -3.61 -11.83 15.64
CA TYR A 525 -3.42 -10.97 16.81
C TYR A 525 -4.61 -10.05 17.05
N LEU A 526 -5.29 -9.62 15.99
CA LEU A 526 -6.42 -8.71 16.08
C LEU A 526 -7.75 -9.48 16.17
N PRO A 527 -8.79 -8.92 16.82
CA PRO A 527 -10.10 -9.57 16.93
C PRO A 527 -10.81 -9.71 15.57
N ARG A 528 -10.32 -9.02 14.53
CA ARG A 528 -10.91 -8.99 13.20
C ARG A 528 -9.87 -9.30 12.13
N ALA A 529 -10.30 -10.01 11.09
CA ALA A 529 -9.49 -10.25 9.90
C ALA A 529 -10.24 -9.88 8.62
N ILE A 530 -9.53 -9.26 7.68
CA ILE A 530 -9.97 -9.17 6.28
C ILE A 530 -9.38 -10.39 5.58
N SER A 531 -10.22 -11.36 5.27
CA SER A 531 -9.81 -12.64 4.68
C SER A 531 -9.99 -12.63 3.16
N LEU A 532 -8.90 -12.80 2.42
CA LEU A 532 -8.91 -12.78 0.96
C LEU A 532 -8.36 -14.10 0.40
N GLY A 533 -9.16 -14.80 -0.40
CA GLY A 533 -8.73 -16.05 -1.03
C GLY A 533 -8.45 -17.18 -0.04
N GLU A 534 -9.17 -17.25 1.07
CA GLU A 534 -9.04 -18.30 2.10
C GLU A 534 -10.38 -19.02 2.30
N HIS A 535 -10.32 -20.27 2.75
CA HIS A 535 -11.47 -20.97 3.32
C HIS A 535 -11.39 -20.84 4.85
N ARG A 536 -12.42 -20.26 5.48
CA ARG A 536 -12.50 -20.14 6.94
C ARG A 536 -13.71 -20.91 7.48
N PRO A 537 -13.53 -21.83 8.44
CA PRO A 537 -14.65 -22.49 9.10
C PRO A 537 -15.60 -21.49 9.80
N ALA A 538 -16.86 -21.88 9.93
CA ALA A 538 -17.83 -21.12 10.71
C ALA A 538 -17.49 -21.19 12.21
N GLY A 539 -17.64 -20.08 12.95
CA GLY A 539 -17.44 -20.06 14.40
C GLY A 539 -16.00 -19.82 14.87
N GLU A 540 -15.09 -19.38 13.99
CA GLU A 540 -13.77 -18.90 14.41
C GLU A 540 -13.86 -17.79 15.47
N LYS A 541 -12.87 -17.73 16.36
CA LYS A 541 -12.74 -16.66 17.37
C LYS A 541 -12.48 -15.28 16.74
N VAL A 542 -12.10 -15.24 15.46
CA VAL A 542 -11.77 -14.02 14.71
C VAL A 542 -12.98 -13.59 13.88
N GLU A 543 -13.42 -12.35 14.05
CA GLU A 543 -14.51 -11.77 13.27
C GLU A 543 -14.02 -11.45 11.84
N VAL A 544 -14.58 -12.14 10.83
CA VAL A 544 -14.22 -11.92 9.43
C VAL A 544 -14.97 -10.70 8.87
N ILE A 545 -14.23 -9.75 8.30
CA ILE A 545 -14.77 -8.66 7.49
C ILE A 545 -14.74 -9.09 6.03
N ASP A 546 -15.94 -9.35 5.48
CA ASP A 546 -16.10 -9.73 4.08
C ASP A 546 -15.66 -8.58 3.15
N VAL A 547 -15.01 -8.93 2.04
CA VAL A 547 -14.62 -7.98 1.00
C VAL A 547 -15.82 -7.22 0.41
N ASP A 548 -17.00 -7.83 0.35
CA ASP A 548 -18.22 -7.21 -0.19
C ASP A 548 -18.82 -6.17 0.77
N ASP A 549 -18.41 -6.20 2.04
CA ASP A 549 -18.69 -5.17 3.04
C ASP A 549 -17.73 -3.97 2.94
N LEU A 550 -16.62 -4.09 2.22
CA LEU A 550 -15.64 -3.01 2.08
C LEU A 550 -16.05 -2.01 0.99
N ALA A 551 -15.98 -0.73 1.32
CA ALA A 551 -16.12 0.39 0.40
C ALA A 551 -14.96 1.39 0.53
N VAL A 552 -14.74 2.16 -0.52
CA VAL A 552 -13.84 3.31 -0.52
C VAL A 552 -14.69 4.58 -0.49
N THR A 553 -14.25 5.57 0.28
CA THR A 553 -14.77 6.93 0.25
C THR A 553 -13.64 7.94 0.10
N ALA A 554 -13.96 9.15 -0.37
CA ALA A 554 -13.00 10.22 -0.58
C ALA A 554 -13.37 11.45 0.25
N THR A 555 -12.34 12.08 0.81
CA THR A 555 -12.36 13.47 1.28
C THR A 555 -11.54 14.34 0.33
N ALA A 556 -11.40 15.64 0.62
CA ALA A 556 -10.56 16.53 -0.18
C ALA A 556 -9.09 16.10 -0.28
N ASN A 557 -8.57 15.35 0.70
CA ASN A 557 -7.14 15.09 0.82
C ASN A 557 -6.73 13.61 0.67
N ARG A 558 -7.63 12.66 0.96
CA ARG A 558 -7.30 11.22 0.91
C ARG A 558 -8.52 10.33 0.74
N LEU A 559 -8.23 9.08 0.36
CA LEU A 559 -9.18 7.97 0.34
C LEU A 559 -9.16 7.20 1.67
N TYR A 560 -10.29 6.60 2.02
CA TYR A 560 -10.44 5.75 3.21
C TYR A 560 -11.16 4.45 2.87
N LEU A 561 -10.80 3.39 3.59
CA LEU A 561 -11.50 2.12 3.57
C LEU A 561 -12.58 2.12 4.66
N VAL A 562 -13.79 1.67 4.34
CA VAL A 562 -14.96 1.72 5.23
C VAL A 562 -15.70 0.39 5.18
N SER A 563 -16.10 -0.13 6.34
CA SER A 563 -17.10 -1.21 6.43
C SER A 563 -18.49 -0.61 6.29
N ARG A 564 -19.23 -1.04 5.26
CA ARG A 564 -20.55 -0.50 4.90
C ARG A 564 -21.59 -0.83 5.97
N SER A 565 -21.61 -2.07 6.44
CA SER A 565 -22.53 -2.56 7.47
C SER A 565 -22.27 -1.89 8.82
N ARG A 566 -21.00 -1.74 9.21
CA ARG A 566 -20.62 -1.16 10.51
C ARG A 566 -20.52 0.36 10.49
N ARG A 567 -20.47 0.99 9.31
CA ARG A 567 -20.24 2.44 9.10
C ARG A 567 -19.02 2.97 9.84
N ARG A 568 -17.93 2.21 9.77
CA ARG A 568 -16.67 2.51 10.46
C ARG A 568 -15.52 2.46 9.48
N VAL A 569 -14.57 3.37 9.62
CA VAL A 569 -13.29 3.29 8.91
C VAL A 569 -12.58 2.01 9.31
N ILE A 570 -11.98 1.34 8.35
CA ILE A 570 -11.14 0.16 8.54
C ILE A 570 -9.69 0.56 8.38
N ASP A 571 -8.84 0.13 9.29
CA ASP A 571 -7.38 0.29 9.22
C ASP A 571 -6.70 -1.09 9.10
N PRO A 572 -6.46 -1.58 7.86
CA PRO A 572 -5.84 -2.88 7.63
C PRO A 572 -4.40 -2.93 8.15
N GLN A 573 -4.11 -3.95 8.96
CA GLN A 573 -2.78 -4.22 9.47
C GLN A 573 -2.13 -5.40 8.74
N VAL A 574 -0.87 -5.22 8.34
CA VAL A 574 -0.03 -6.27 7.76
C VAL A 574 1.15 -6.49 8.68
N PHE A 575 1.19 -7.66 9.31
CA PHE A 575 2.20 -8.02 10.31
C PHE A 575 3.14 -9.08 9.75
N HIS A 576 3.65 -8.97 8.53
CA HIS A 576 4.59 -9.98 7.99
C HIS A 576 5.47 -9.39 6.88
N ALA A 577 6.60 -10.03 6.61
CA ALA A 577 7.64 -9.57 5.69
C ALA A 577 7.37 -9.87 4.20
N MET A 578 6.13 -10.19 3.79
CA MET A 578 5.81 -10.37 2.38
C MET A 578 6.12 -9.09 1.58
N ALA A 579 6.83 -9.22 0.46
CA ALA A 579 7.10 -8.14 -0.48
C ALA A 579 5.81 -7.77 -1.22
N LEU A 580 5.08 -6.78 -0.68
CA LEU A 580 3.73 -6.43 -1.13
C LEU A 580 3.63 -6.01 -2.60
N GLU A 581 4.73 -5.58 -3.22
CA GLU A 581 4.74 -5.23 -4.65
C GLU A 581 4.78 -6.46 -5.57
N LYS A 582 5.26 -7.61 -5.08
CA LYS A 582 5.60 -8.80 -5.89
C LYS A 582 4.74 -10.03 -5.58
N GLN A 583 4.43 -10.26 -4.31
CA GLN A 583 3.96 -11.56 -3.81
C GLN A 583 2.45 -11.69 -3.48
N PRO A 584 1.71 -10.64 -3.08
CA PRO A 584 0.28 -10.77 -2.75
C PRO A 584 -0.63 -10.73 -3.99
N PRO A 585 -1.88 -11.22 -3.88
CA PRO A 585 -2.95 -10.87 -4.81
C PRO A 585 -3.16 -9.35 -4.90
N LEU A 586 -3.61 -8.84 -6.05
CA LEU A 586 -3.67 -7.39 -6.29
C LEU A 586 -4.60 -6.66 -5.33
N LEU A 587 -5.70 -7.29 -4.92
CA LEU A 587 -6.62 -6.69 -3.95
C LEU A 587 -5.98 -6.59 -2.57
N ALA A 588 -5.22 -7.61 -2.14
CA ALA A 588 -4.48 -7.55 -0.89
C ALA A 588 -3.42 -6.43 -0.92
N ARG A 589 -2.68 -6.30 -2.04
CA ARG A 589 -1.76 -5.17 -2.26
C ARG A 589 -2.50 -3.82 -2.15
N PHE A 590 -3.64 -3.69 -2.84
CA PHE A 590 -4.43 -2.46 -2.82
C PHE A 590 -4.88 -2.09 -1.41
N LEU A 591 -5.46 -3.02 -0.65
CA LEU A 591 -5.92 -2.78 0.72
C LEU A 591 -4.77 -2.46 1.67
N ALA A 592 -3.62 -3.13 1.53
CA ALA A 592 -2.45 -2.88 2.37
C ALA A 592 -1.86 -1.47 2.16
N HIS A 593 -1.94 -0.94 0.94
CA HIS A 593 -1.36 0.36 0.58
C HIS A 593 -2.32 1.54 0.78
N LEU A 594 -3.61 1.37 0.54
CA LEU A 594 -4.60 2.46 0.51
C LEU A 594 -4.55 3.36 1.76
N THR A 595 -4.56 2.77 2.96
CA THR A 595 -4.63 3.55 4.22
C THR A 595 -3.32 4.24 4.59
N ARG A 596 -2.19 3.82 3.99
CA ARG A 596 -0.85 4.38 4.24
C ARG A 596 -0.37 5.30 3.12
N ALA A 597 -1.10 5.38 2.01
CA ALA A 597 -0.65 6.02 0.78
C ALA A 597 -0.57 7.56 0.83
N PHE A 598 -1.33 8.18 1.73
CA PHE A 598 -1.55 9.64 1.75
C PHE A 598 -0.78 10.38 2.87
N GLY A 599 -0.09 9.63 3.74
CA GLY A 599 0.79 10.20 4.77
C GLY A 599 2.26 10.14 4.35
N PRO A 600 3.18 10.71 5.15
CA PRO A 600 4.62 10.62 4.89
C PRO A 600 5.04 9.16 4.72
N ALA A 601 5.75 8.86 3.63
CA ALA A 601 6.21 7.50 3.37
C ALA A 601 7.28 7.09 4.39
N TRP A 602 7.03 5.97 5.07
CA TRP A 602 7.99 5.34 5.98
C TRP A 602 8.90 4.37 5.19
N THR A 603 10.12 4.82 4.92
CA THR A 603 11.13 4.07 4.14
C THR A 603 12.54 4.32 4.70
N GLY A 604 13.52 3.58 4.16
CA GLY A 604 14.93 3.88 4.38
C GLY A 604 15.33 5.25 3.84
N PHE A 605 16.55 5.67 4.14
CA PHE A 605 17.14 6.88 3.59
C PHE A 605 17.24 6.75 2.06
N ASP A 606 16.54 7.63 1.34
CA ASP A 606 16.51 7.63 -0.13
C ASP A 606 17.41 8.76 -0.63
N TRP A 607 18.39 8.43 -1.47
CA TRP A 607 19.31 9.40 -2.08
C TRP A 607 18.71 10.15 -3.28
N GLY A 608 17.54 9.75 -3.75
CA GLY A 608 16.92 10.26 -4.97
C GLY A 608 17.19 9.35 -6.18
N PRO A 609 16.41 9.51 -7.25
CA PRO A 609 16.35 8.56 -8.36
C PRO A 609 17.60 8.62 -9.25
N GLN A 610 18.37 9.71 -9.19
CA GLN A 610 19.61 9.87 -9.97
C GLN A 610 20.85 9.31 -9.25
N ALA A 611 20.75 9.06 -7.95
CA ALA A 611 21.88 8.60 -7.15
C ALA A 611 22.17 7.11 -7.33
N GLU A 612 21.21 6.32 -7.83
CA GLU A 612 21.31 4.85 -7.90
C GLU A 612 22.53 4.35 -8.67
N ARG A 613 22.99 5.09 -9.68
CA ARG A 613 24.14 4.72 -10.53
C ARG A 613 25.42 5.49 -10.21
N LEU A 614 25.43 6.33 -9.17
CA LEU A 614 26.66 7.02 -8.76
C LEU A 614 27.69 5.99 -8.26
N PRO A 615 28.95 6.04 -8.76
CA PRO A 615 29.99 5.08 -8.39
C PRO A 615 30.26 5.00 -6.90
N PHE A 616 30.07 6.11 -6.19
CA PHE A 616 30.20 6.20 -4.74
C PHE A 616 29.13 7.12 -4.15
N LEU A 617 28.56 6.70 -3.02
CA LEU A 617 27.76 7.54 -2.13
C LEU A 617 28.40 7.52 -0.73
N PRO A 618 28.59 8.68 -0.09
CA PRO A 618 29.15 8.74 1.25
C PRO A 618 28.19 8.12 2.28
N ARG A 619 28.73 7.75 3.43
CA ARG A 619 27.92 7.36 4.59
C ARG A 619 27.09 8.56 5.05
N VAL A 620 25.85 8.34 5.48
CA VAL A 620 25.01 9.37 6.11
C VAL A 620 24.79 8.98 7.57
N ARG A 621 25.27 9.81 8.48
CA ARG A 621 25.17 9.62 9.93
C ARG A 621 24.38 10.76 10.58
N TYR A 622 23.52 10.41 11.51
CA TYR A 622 22.79 11.35 12.37
C TYR A 622 23.01 10.93 13.83
N ASP A 623 23.71 11.78 14.59
CA ASP A 623 24.28 11.44 15.91
C ASP A 623 25.10 10.13 15.87
N LYS A 624 24.66 9.08 16.58
CA LYS A 624 25.30 7.75 16.60
C LYS A 624 24.73 6.78 15.56
N THR A 625 23.79 7.24 14.74
CA THR A 625 23.04 6.38 13.82
C THR A 625 23.49 6.57 12.37
N ILE A 626 23.91 5.47 11.74
CA ILE A 626 24.14 5.38 10.31
C ILE A 626 22.77 5.12 9.63
N LEU A 627 22.25 6.15 8.96
CA LEU A 627 20.99 6.09 8.20
C LEU A 627 21.19 5.44 6.82
N SER A 628 22.37 5.66 6.22
CA SER A 628 22.81 5.04 4.98
C SER A 628 24.30 4.71 5.11
N PRO A 629 24.73 3.44 5.01
CA PRO A 629 26.15 3.12 4.93
C PRO A 629 26.75 3.73 3.64
N ALA A 630 28.07 3.88 3.60
CA ALA A 630 28.74 4.22 2.34
C ALA A 630 28.46 3.11 1.29
N ARG A 631 28.26 3.51 0.04
CA ARG A 631 27.86 2.61 -1.04
C ARG A 631 28.77 2.79 -2.24
N TRP A 632 29.21 1.68 -2.83
CA TRP A 632 29.91 1.64 -4.10
C TRP A 632 29.05 0.96 -5.16
N TYR A 633 29.06 1.52 -6.36
CA TYR A 633 28.49 0.93 -7.55
C TYR A 633 29.63 0.54 -8.50
N LEU A 634 29.70 -0.75 -8.85
CA LEU A 634 30.71 -1.30 -9.74
C LEU A 634 30.03 -1.86 -10.99
N SER A 635 30.37 -1.32 -12.16
CA SER A 635 29.97 -1.91 -13.45
C SER A 635 30.96 -2.99 -13.87
N ALA A 636 30.48 -4.03 -14.56
CA ALA A 636 31.34 -5.02 -15.19
C ALA A 636 32.34 -4.36 -16.16
N ASP A 637 31.95 -3.28 -16.85
CA ASP A 637 32.79 -2.53 -17.80
C ASP A 637 33.99 -1.82 -17.13
N SER A 638 34.00 -1.72 -15.80
CA SER A 638 35.12 -1.13 -15.04
C SER A 638 36.25 -2.13 -14.78
N LEU A 639 36.06 -3.40 -15.13
CA LEU A 639 37.04 -4.48 -14.94
C LEU A 639 37.25 -5.25 -16.25
N PRO A 640 38.39 -5.96 -16.40
CA PRO A 640 38.63 -6.77 -17.58
C PRO A 640 37.56 -7.85 -17.80
N PRO A 641 37.23 -8.18 -19.07
CA PRO A 641 36.20 -9.15 -19.39
C PRO A 641 36.55 -10.58 -18.94
N ALA A 642 35.52 -11.41 -18.77
CA ALA A 642 35.63 -12.75 -18.18
C ALA A 642 36.62 -13.72 -18.87
N LYS A 643 37.04 -13.45 -20.11
CA LYS A 643 38.01 -14.26 -20.87
C LYS A 643 39.47 -13.99 -20.51
N GLU A 644 39.74 -12.92 -19.77
CA GLU A 644 41.09 -12.57 -19.33
C GLU A 644 41.52 -13.33 -18.06
N ASP A 645 42.84 -13.39 -17.87
CA ASP A 645 43.50 -14.13 -16.80
C ASP A 645 43.01 -13.70 -15.40
N SER A 646 42.96 -14.64 -14.46
CA SER A 646 42.46 -14.38 -13.10
C SER A 646 43.35 -13.39 -12.33
N GLY A 647 44.66 -13.36 -12.61
CA GLY A 647 45.58 -12.40 -12.02
C GLY A 647 45.31 -10.98 -12.49
N GLN A 648 45.18 -10.77 -13.80
CA GLN A 648 44.86 -9.46 -14.39
C GLN A 648 43.55 -8.88 -13.86
N TRP A 649 42.53 -9.73 -13.69
CA TRP A 649 41.26 -9.31 -13.10
C TRP A 649 41.42 -8.87 -11.64
N MET A 650 42.23 -9.58 -10.85
CA MET A 650 42.51 -9.22 -9.45
C MET A 650 43.27 -7.91 -9.32
N ASP A 651 44.24 -7.66 -10.19
CA ASP A 651 45.02 -6.42 -10.22
C ASP A 651 44.12 -5.22 -10.57
N ALA A 652 43.20 -5.40 -11.53
CA ALA A 652 42.21 -4.40 -11.87
C ALA A 652 41.24 -4.13 -10.71
N LEU A 653 40.76 -5.17 -10.02
CA LEU A 653 39.92 -5.01 -8.83
C LEU A 653 40.67 -4.26 -7.72
N THR A 654 41.95 -4.59 -7.49
CA THR A 654 42.79 -3.91 -6.51
C THR A 654 42.97 -2.43 -6.84
N SER A 655 43.20 -2.12 -8.12
CA SER A 655 43.30 -0.75 -8.62
C SER A 655 41.99 0.02 -8.44
N TRP A 656 40.85 -0.61 -8.77
CA TRP A 656 39.52 -0.05 -8.55
C TRP A 656 39.25 0.23 -7.07
N ARG A 657 39.59 -0.72 -6.18
CA ARG A 657 39.46 -0.56 -4.73
C ARG A 657 40.31 0.60 -4.21
N LYS A 658 41.52 0.77 -4.73
CA LYS A 658 42.39 1.90 -4.37
C LYS A 658 41.80 3.23 -4.81
N MET A 659 41.32 3.31 -6.06
CA MET A 659 40.70 4.50 -6.64
C MET A 659 39.47 4.96 -5.84
N TRP A 660 38.57 4.03 -5.52
CA TRP A 660 37.34 4.32 -4.78
C TRP A 660 37.48 4.13 -3.26
N GLN A 661 38.72 3.94 -2.78
CA GLN A 661 39.05 3.67 -1.38
C GLN A 661 38.11 2.63 -0.72
N CYS A 662 37.77 1.57 -1.45
CA CYS A 662 36.93 0.47 -0.98
C CYS A 662 37.80 -0.53 -0.19
N GLN A 663 38.07 -0.16 1.07
CA GLN A 663 38.93 -0.90 2.00
C GLN A 663 38.10 -1.65 3.05
N GLY A 664 38.62 -2.77 3.55
CA GLY A 664 37.95 -3.58 4.56
C GLY A 664 36.79 -4.44 4.04
N PRO A 665 35.95 -4.97 4.94
CA PRO A 665 34.80 -5.79 4.58
C PRO A 665 33.69 -4.95 3.94
N VAL A 666 33.02 -5.53 2.94
CA VAL A 666 31.84 -4.95 2.29
C VAL A 666 30.71 -5.98 2.25
N GLU A 667 29.47 -5.52 2.20
CA GLU A 667 28.33 -6.38 1.85
C GLU A 667 28.00 -6.22 0.37
N LEU A 668 28.05 -7.32 -0.40
CA LEU A 668 27.47 -7.39 -1.74
C LEU A 668 25.94 -7.48 -1.62
N ARG A 669 25.25 -6.53 -2.23
CA ARG A 669 23.79 -6.39 -2.18
C ARG A 669 23.15 -6.86 -3.47
N ASP A 670 22.17 -7.75 -3.33
CA ASP A 670 21.32 -8.28 -4.40
C ASP A 670 19.87 -8.32 -3.89
N ASP A 671 19.06 -7.30 -4.23
CA ASP A 671 17.78 -7.02 -3.57
C ASP A 671 17.92 -7.05 -2.02
N ASP A 672 17.15 -7.92 -1.35
CA ASP A 672 17.14 -8.10 0.11
C ASP A 672 18.31 -8.98 0.60
N ARG A 673 19.11 -9.55 -0.31
CA ARG A 673 20.22 -10.46 0.00
C ARG A 673 21.54 -9.74 0.14
N ALA A 674 22.24 -10.03 1.24
CA ALA A 674 23.55 -9.51 1.56
C ALA A 674 24.54 -10.67 1.65
N LEU A 675 25.77 -10.43 1.21
CA LEU A 675 26.90 -11.32 1.47
C LEU A 675 28.12 -10.50 1.87
N ARG A 676 28.66 -10.76 3.06
CA ARG A 676 29.86 -10.09 3.56
C ARG A 676 31.09 -10.64 2.84
N LEU A 677 31.83 -9.78 2.14
CA LEU A 677 33.01 -10.12 1.35
C LEU A 677 34.23 -9.35 1.85
N MET A 678 35.37 -10.04 1.85
CA MET A 678 36.71 -9.46 1.95
C MET A 678 37.33 -9.53 0.55
N LEU A 679 37.39 -8.42 -0.17
CA LEU A 679 37.72 -8.40 -1.61
C LEU A 679 39.22 -8.62 -1.92
N ASP A 680 40.06 -8.74 -0.90
CA ASP A 680 41.44 -9.22 -0.96
C ASP A 680 41.55 -10.75 -0.89
N VAL A 681 40.47 -11.45 -0.53
CA VAL A 681 40.41 -12.91 -0.54
C VAL A 681 40.01 -13.40 -1.94
N PRO A 682 40.84 -14.22 -2.63
CA PRO A 682 40.56 -14.67 -4.00
C PRO A 682 39.19 -15.36 -4.17
N ALA A 683 38.78 -16.18 -3.20
CA ALA A 683 37.49 -16.86 -3.23
C ALA A 683 36.30 -15.88 -3.17
N HIS A 684 36.39 -14.80 -2.39
CA HIS A 684 35.35 -13.78 -2.29
C HIS A 684 35.29 -12.91 -3.54
N ALA A 685 36.45 -12.56 -4.07
CA ALA A 685 36.58 -11.84 -5.33
C ALA A 685 36.00 -12.63 -6.51
N ALA A 686 36.18 -13.96 -6.53
CA ALA A 686 35.55 -14.85 -7.51
C ALA A 686 34.02 -14.84 -7.42
N ILE A 687 33.44 -14.76 -6.20
CA ILE A 687 31.98 -14.60 -6.02
C ILE A 687 31.50 -13.26 -6.60
N LEU A 688 32.24 -12.17 -6.37
CA LEU A 688 31.94 -10.87 -6.97
C LEU A 688 32.01 -10.93 -8.50
N ARG A 689 33.04 -11.59 -9.07
CA ARG A 689 33.17 -11.80 -10.52
C ARG A 689 31.96 -12.56 -11.08
N GLU A 690 31.56 -13.68 -10.48
CA GLU A 690 30.38 -14.43 -10.93
C GLU A 690 29.06 -13.65 -10.78
N HIS A 691 28.97 -12.71 -9.84
CA HIS A 691 27.83 -11.81 -9.74
C HIS A 691 27.83 -10.78 -10.88
N LEU A 692 28.97 -10.15 -11.15
CA LEU A 692 29.13 -9.19 -12.24
C LEU A 692 28.88 -9.82 -13.61
N ASP A 693 29.39 -11.04 -13.85
CA ASP A 693 29.18 -11.77 -15.10
C ASP A 693 27.70 -12.06 -15.37
N ARG A 694 26.89 -12.24 -14.31
CA ARG A 694 25.46 -12.54 -14.41
C ARG A 694 24.59 -11.29 -14.50
N ASN A 695 24.93 -10.25 -13.73
CA ASN A 695 24.06 -9.09 -13.51
C ASN A 695 24.55 -7.82 -14.21
N GLY A 696 25.79 -7.79 -14.70
CA GLY A 696 26.46 -6.63 -15.32
C GLY A 696 26.89 -5.54 -14.33
N GLN A 697 26.48 -5.61 -13.07
CA GLN A 697 26.72 -4.60 -12.05
C GLN A 697 26.74 -5.22 -10.65
N ALA A 698 27.37 -4.55 -9.69
CA ALA A 698 27.38 -4.90 -8.28
C ALA A 698 27.21 -3.65 -7.41
N VAL A 699 26.35 -3.77 -6.39
CA VAL A 699 26.22 -2.75 -5.34
C VAL A 699 26.87 -3.27 -4.07
N LEU A 700 27.87 -2.55 -3.58
CA LEU A 700 28.59 -2.87 -2.35
C LEU A 700 28.25 -1.82 -1.28
N THR A 701 27.99 -2.25 -0.05
CA THR A 701 27.81 -1.35 1.08
C THR A 701 28.84 -1.61 2.16
N GLU A 702 29.24 -0.55 2.84
CA GLU A 702 30.14 -0.60 3.99
C GLU A 702 29.54 -1.48 5.11
N THR A 703 30.39 -2.26 5.76
CA THR A 703 30.06 -2.98 7.00
C THR A 703 31.24 -2.85 7.97
N PRO A 704 31.02 -2.85 9.29
CA PRO A 704 32.11 -2.80 10.26
C PRO A 704 33.08 -4.00 10.14
N PRO A 705 34.34 -3.81 10.58
CA PRO A 705 35.24 -4.89 10.91
C PRO A 705 34.70 -5.77 12.06
N GLU A 706 35.38 -6.88 12.31
CA GLU A 706 34.95 -7.91 13.26
C GLU A 706 34.81 -7.41 14.71
N ASP A 707 35.75 -6.59 15.16
CA ASP A 707 35.77 -5.93 16.47
C ASP A 707 34.52 -5.06 16.70
N GLY A 708 33.91 -4.53 15.64
CA GLY A 708 32.62 -3.83 15.72
C GLY A 708 31.49 -4.68 16.32
N PHE A 709 31.62 -6.00 16.32
CA PHE A 709 30.66 -6.95 16.91
C PHE A 709 31.14 -7.56 18.24
N GLY A 710 32.22 -7.05 18.83
CA GLY A 710 32.86 -7.65 20.01
C GLY A 710 31.96 -7.69 21.25
N TRP A 711 31.03 -6.74 21.41
CA TRP A 711 30.07 -6.73 22.53
C TRP A 711 29.17 -7.97 22.59
N ILE A 712 28.97 -8.66 21.46
CA ILE A 712 28.18 -9.89 21.35
C ILE A 712 29.03 -11.07 20.82
N GLY A 713 30.33 -11.04 21.08
CA GLY A 713 31.24 -12.14 20.75
C GLY A 713 31.47 -12.33 19.24
N GLY A 714 31.53 -11.24 18.47
CA GLY A 714 31.83 -11.28 17.04
C GLY A 714 30.66 -11.71 16.15
N ARG A 715 29.42 -11.68 16.66
CA ARG A 715 28.23 -12.16 15.95
C ARG A 715 27.51 -11.02 15.22
N VAL A 716 27.34 -11.19 13.92
CA VAL A 716 26.52 -10.27 13.13
C VAL A 716 25.05 -10.44 13.53
N HIS A 717 24.39 -9.33 13.86
CA HIS A 717 23.05 -9.31 14.42
C HIS A 717 22.24 -8.10 13.95
N GLU A 718 20.94 -8.16 14.22
CA GLU A 718 19.97 -7.07 14.13
C GLU A 718 19.05 -7.17 15.36
N VAL A 719 18.76 -6.04 16.00
CA VAL A 719 17.71 -5.95 17.02
C VAL A 719 16.50 -5.26 16.40
N ALA A 720 15.41 -5.99 16.24
CA ALA A 720 14.16 -5.49 15.70
C ALA A 720 13.27 -4.93 16.83
N VAL A 721 12.83 -3.69 16.67
CA VAL A 721 12.06 -2.96 17.68
C VAL A 721 10.80 -2.38 17.04
N PRO A 722 9.60 -2.85 17.42
CA PRO A 722 8.35 -2.19 17.06
C PRO A 722 8.19 -0.86 17.80
N MET A 723 7.66 0.14 17.09
CA MET A 723 7.42 1.49 17.60
C MET A 723 6.02 1.97 17.27
N THR A 724 5.45 2.81 18.13
CA THR A 724 4.15 3.45 17.93
C THR A 724 4.31 4.96 17.82
N SER A 725 3.45 5.58 17.02
CA SER A 725 3.39 7.04 16.92
C SER A 725 2.98 7.65 18.25
N THR A 726 3.61 8.74 18.64
CA THR A 726 3.21 9.58 19.78
C THR A 726 2.17 10.63 19.38
N ARG A 727 1.93 10.81 18.08
CA ARG A 727 0.92 11.73 17.56
C ARG A 727 -0.48 11.13 17.74
N PRO A 728 -1.50 11.94 18.06
CA PRO A 728 -2.85 11.46 18.15
C PRO A 728 -3.34 10.92 16.79
N PRO A 729 -4.27 9.95 16.77
CA PRO A 729 -4.94 9.53 15.55
C PRO A 729 -5.56 10.72 14.82
N SER A 730 -5.63 10.65 13.48
CA SER A 730 -6.35 11.67 12.72
C SER A 730 -7.85 11.60 13.01
N PRO A 731 -8.58 12.73 12.95
CA PRO A 731 -10.03 12.74 13.11
C PRO A 731 -10.75 11.79 12.16
N ASN A 732 -11.87 11.23 12.62
CA ASN A 732 -12.73 10.37 11.80
C ASN A 732 -13.33 11.16 10.62
N PRO A 733 -13.13 10.74 9.36
CA PRO A 733 -13.66 11.43 8.19
C PRO A 733 -15.15 11.18 7.92
N LEU A 734 -15.77 10.21 8.58
CA LEU A 734 -17.15 9.82 8.30
C LEU A 734 -18.09 10.79 9.00
N THR A 735 -18.61 11.76 8.25
CA THR A 735 -19.67 12.68 8.69
C THR A 735 -20.97 12.40 7.94
N GLY A 736 -22.11 12.55 8.62
CA GLY A 736 -23.43 12.36 8.05
C GLY A 736 -23.70 10.95 7.50
N ARG A 737 -24.71 10.82 6.65
CA ARG A 737 -25.06 9.58 5.97
C ARG A 737 -24.39 9.53 4.59
N LEU A 738 -23.55 8.51 4.38
CA LEU A 738 -22.88 8.29 3.09
C LEU A 738 -23.68 7.29 2.22
N PRO A 739 -24.31 7.72 1.11
CA PRO A 739 -24.99 6.80 0.21
C PRO A 739 -24.01 5.85 -0.50
N VAL A 740 -24.49 4.63 -0.78
CA VAL A 740 -23.70 3.66 -1.56
C VAL A 740 -23.87 3.95 -3.04
N GLN A 741 -22.75 4.15 -3.73
CA GLN A 741 -22.69 4.42 -5.16
C GLN A 741 -22.05 3.22 -5.86
N ARG A 742 -22.68 2.70 -6.92
CA ARG A 742 -22.12 1.62 -7.75
C ARG A 742 -21.84 2.11 -9.17
N ASN A 743 -20.99 1.39 -9.90
CA ASN A 743 -20.73 1.69 -11.31
C ASN A 743 -22.00 1.66 -12.16
N SER A 744 -22.93 0.75 -11.85
CA SER A 744 -24.23 0.62 -12.53
C SER A 744 -25.22 1.73 -12.20
N THR A 745 -24.95 2.55 -11.17
CA THR A 745 -25.85 3.63 -10.71
C THR A 745 -25.21 5.01 -10.87
N LEU A 746 -24.02 5.13 -11.48
CA LEU A 746 -23.31 6.41 -11.67
C LEU A 746 -24.15 7.42 -12.46
N GLY A 747 -24.81 6.94 -13.50
CA GLY A 747 -25.64 7.77 -14.35
C GLY A 747 -25.92 7.05 -15.66
N PRO A 748 -27.03 7.38 -16.33
CA PRO A 748 -27.33 6.85 -17.64
C PRO A 748 -26.29 7.30 -18.67
N LEU A 749 -26.01 6.45 -19.66
CA LEU A 749 -25.13 6.79 -20.79
C LEU A 749 -25.67 7.99 -21.58
N PRO A 750 -24.82 8.72 -22.33
CA PRO A 750 -25.27 9.82 -23.17
C PRO A 750 -26.39 9.37 -24.11
N ALA A 751 -27.42 10.20 -24.26
CA ALA A 751 -28.61 9.94 -25.07
C ALA A 751 -29.45 8.70 -24.68
N ALA A 752 -29.15 8.01 -23.57
CA ALA A 752 -29.98 6.90 -23.10
C ALA A 752 -31.40 7.38 -22.74
N PRO A 753 -32.45 6.55 -22.90
CA PRO A 753 -33.83 6.95 -22.61
C PRO A 753 -34.05 7.43 -21.17
N ALA A 754 -33.26 6.92 -20.23
CA ALA A 754 -33.33 7.29 -18.81
C ALA A 754 -32.50 8.53 -18.46
N ALA A 755 -31.80 9.17 -19.41
CA ALA A 755 -30.93 10.32 -19.15
C ALA A 755 -31.73 11.62 -18.94
N PRO A 756 -31.80 12.17 -17.71
CA PRO A 756 -32.58 13.39 -17.47
C PRO A 756 -31.94 14.66 -18.06
N TRP A 757 -30.64 14.59 -18.35
CA TRP A 757 -29.84 15.69 -18.88
C TRP A 757 -29.08 15.24 -20.13
N VAL A 758 -29.11 16.06 -21.18
CA VAL A 758 -28.10 16.05 -22.25
C VAL A 758 -26.89 16.80 -21.72
N ASN A 759 -25.81 16.07 -21.42
CA ASN A 759 -24.61 16.61 -20.80
C ASN A 759 -23.46 16.66 -21.81
N VAL A 760 -22.91 17.85 -22.02
CA VAL A 760 -21.86 18.12 -23.01
C VAL A 760 -20.68 18.86 -22.41
N GLN A 761 -19.49 18.61 -22.97
CA GLN A 761 -18.25 19.32 -22.69
C GLN A 761 -17.91 20.19 -23.90
N LEU A 762 -17.86 21.50 -23.68
CA LEU A 762 -17.44 22.51 -24.65
C LEU A 762 -15.99 22.88 -24.37
N TYR A 763 -15.06 22.36 -25.16
CA TYR A 763 -13.62 22.58 -24.93
C TYR A 763 -13.21 23.96 -25.42
N ALA A 764 -12.78 24.82 -24.51
CA ALA A 764 -12.48 26.22 -24.79
C ALA A 764 -11.39 26.74 -23.85
N HIS A 765 -10.55 27.66 -24.35
CA HIS A 765 -9.57 28.35 -23.53
C HIS A 765 -10.29 29.11 -22.39
N PRO A 766 -9.78 29.08 -21.14
CA PRO A 766 -10.45 29.70 -19.99
C PRO A 766 -10.79 31.17 -20.16
N ASP A 767 -9.98 31.92 -20.90
CA ASP A 767 -10.20 33.36 -21.16
C ASP A 767 -11.47 33.62 -21.98
N LEU A 768 -11.95 32.62 -22.73
CA LEU A 768 -13.18 32.70 -23.51
C LEU A 768 -14.42 32.25 -22.72
N HIS A 769 -14.26 31.70 -21.51
CA HIS A 769 -15.40 31.13 -20.78
C HIS A 769 -16.44 32.18 -20.42
N ASP A 770 -16.03 33.38 -20.00
CA ASP A 770 -16.95 34.46 -19.65
C ASP A 770 -17.82 34.86 -20.85
N GLU A 771 -17.19 35.10 -22.00
CA GLU A 771 -17.88 35.45 -23.25
C GLU A 771 -18.81 34.32 -23.72
N LEU A 772 -18.30 33.08 -23.73
CA LEU A 772 -19.05 31.90 -24.14
C LEU A 772 -20.29 31.67 -23.27
N ILE A 773 -20.20 31.91 -21.96
CA ILE A 773 -21.34 31.82 -21.04
C ILE A 773 -22.32 32.96 -21.27
N ALA A 774 -21.82 34.19 -21.26
CA ALA A 774 -22.63 35.40 -21.27
C ALA A 774 -23.36 35.63 -22.60
N GLN A 775 -22.73 35.30 -23.72
CA GLN A 775 -23.24 35.61 -25.05
C GLN A 775 -23.79 34.38 -25.77
N ASP A 776 -23.06 33.26 -25.76
CA ASP A 776 -23.44 32.10 -26.57
C ASP A 776 -24.38 31.16 -25.80
N VAL A 777 -23.99 30.68 -24.61
CA VAL A 777 -24.81 29.72 -23.82
C VAL A 777 -26.11 30.37 -23.36
N ALA A 778 -26.05 31.58 -22.80
CA ALA A 778 -27.22 32.31 -22.30
C ALA A 778 -28.25 32.60 -23.39
N THR A 779 -27.81 32.75 -24.65
CA THR A 779 -28.69 33.01 -25.79
C THR A 779 -29.22 31.71 -26.41
N PHE A 780 -28.38 30.68 -26.49
CA PHE A 780 -28.72 29.42 -27.14
C PHE A 780 -29.64 28.54 -26.31
N ALA A 781 -29.29 28.28 -25.04
CA ALA A 781 -29.98 27.27 -24.23
C ALA A 781 -31.48 27.58 -24.03
N PRO A 782 -31.91 28.83 -23.78
CA PRO A 782 -33.33 29.17 -23.68
C PRO A 782 -34.11 29.07 -25.00
N ARG A 783 -33.45 29.05 -26.16
CA ARG A 783 -34.10 28.93 -27.49
C ARG A 783 -34.35 27.49 -27.91
N LEU A 784 -33.87 26.52 -27.14
CA LEU A 784 -34.17 25.12 -27.39
C LEU A 784 -35.67 24.85 -27.20
N GLN A 785 -36.18 23.86 -27.95
CA GLN A 785 -37.58 23.45 -27.88
C GLN A 785 -38.01 23.20 -26.43
N ASP A 786 -39.18 23.75 -26.08
CA ASP A 786 -39.83 23.67 -24.76
C ASP A 786 -39.09 24.40 -23.62
N HIS A 787 -38.16 25.31 -23.95
CA HIS A 787 -37.43 26.17 -22.99
C HIS A 787 -36.83 25.38 -21.81
N PRO A 788 -35.95 24.41 -22.07
CA PRO A 788 -35.49 23.48 -21.06
C PRO A 788 -34.65 24.16 -19.98
N ASP A 789 -34.74 23.64 -18.75
CA ASP A 789 -33.76 23.95 -17.71
C ASP A 789 -32.35 23.64 -18.20
N TRP A 790 -31.40 24.51 -17.87
CA TRP A 790 -30.00 24.25 -18.11
C TRP A 790 -29.14 24.78 -16.98
N TRP A 791 -27.96 24.19 -16.84
CA TRP A 791 -26.94 24.69 -15.94
C TRP A 791 -25.56 24.34 -16.45
N PHE A 792 -24.58 25.10 -15.99
CA PHE A 792 -23.20 24.89 -16.39
C PHE A 792 -22.26 24.88 -15.19
N ILE A 793 -21.09 24.30 -15.41
CA ILE A 793 -19.92 24.41 -14.53
C ILE A 793 -18.68 24.55 -15.38
N ARG A 794 -17.68 25.28 -14.87
CA ARG A 794 -16.38 25.44 -15.51
C ARG A 794 -15.43 24.38 -14.98
N TYR A 795 -14.68 23.74 -15.87
CA TYR A 795 -13.76 22.68 -15.53
C TYR A 795 -12.35 23.02 -15.98
N ARG A 796 -11.41 22.86 -15.05
CA ARG A 796 -9.98 22.83 -15.36
C ARG A 796 -9.42 21.47 -15.00
N THR A 797 -8.68 20.85 -15.90
CA THR A 797 -8.10 19.53 -15.68
C THR A 797 -6.58 19.57 -15.80
N PRO A 798 -5.81 18.99 -14.86
CA PRO A 798 -4.35 18.97 -14.94
C PRO A 798 -3.79 18.24 -16.18
N HIS A 799 -4.59 17.37 -16.80
CA HIS A 799 -4.13 16.44 -17.85
C HIS A 799 -5.04 16.44 -19.09
N GLY A 800 -5.92 17.42 -19.25
CA GLY A 800 -6.81 17.52 -20.42
C GLY A 800 -7.06 18.98 -20.82
N ALA A 801 -7.95 19.18 -21.78
CA ALA A 801 -8.36 20.51 -22.18
C ALA A 801 -9.43 21.07 -21.22
N ASP A 802 -9.26 22.34 -20.88
CA ASP A 802 -10.24 23.10 -20.10
C ASP A 802 -11.55 23.21 -20.88
N HIS A 803 -12.67 23.14 -20.17
CA HIS A 803 -13.98 23.07 -20.80
C HIS A 803 -15.10 23.58 -19.90
N ILE A 804 -16.23 23.91 -20.52
CA ILE A 804 -17.50 24.13 -19.83
C ILE A 804 -18.33 22.85 -19.95
N ARG A 805 -18.85 22.35 -18.82
CA ARG A 805 -19.87 21.31 -18.84
C ARG A 805 -21.23 21.96 -18.85
N LEU A 806 -21.94 21.88 -19.97
CA LEU A 806 -23.31 22.34 -20.12
C LEU A 806 -24.26 21.13 -20.02
N ARG A 807 -25.31 21.29 -19.22
CA ARG A 807 -26.35 20.28 -19.04
C ARG A 807 -27.69 20.88 -19.38
N VAL A 808 -28.42 20.24 -20.30
CA VAL A 808 -29.74 20.66 -20.76
C VAL A 808 -30.75 19.57 -20.40
N ARG A 809 -31.83 19.93 -19.72
CA ARG A 809 -32.85 18.98 -19.26
C ARG A 809 -33.67 18.50 -20.47
N ALA A 810 -33.98 17.21 -20.49
CA ALA A 810 -34.87 16.65 -21.48
C ALA A 810 -35.86 15.67 -20.84
N ALA A 811 -37.16 15.93 -21.00
CA ALA A 811 -38.23 15.16 -20.37
C ALA A 811 -38.59 13.89 -21.16
N SER A 812 -38.31 13.85 -22.47
CA SER A 812 -38.62 12.72 -23.35
C SER A 812 -37.45 12.32 -24.25
N ALA A 813 -37.52 11.12 -24.84
CA ALA A 813 -36.52 10.66 -25.80
C ALA A 813 -36.49 11.56 -27.06
N GLY A 814 -37.66 12.01 -27.53
CA GLY A 814 -37.76 12.94 -28.65
C GLY A 814 -37.09 14.28 -28.37
N GLN A 815 -37.33 14.87 -27.19
CA GLN A 815 -36.65 16.10 -26.77
C GLN A 815 -35.14 15.91 -26.68
N ARG A 816 -34.66 14.79 -26.13
CA ARG A 816 -33.22 14.48 -26.07
C ARG A 816 -32.59 14.49 -27.47
N SER A 817 -33.20 13.79 -28.43
CA SER A 817 -32.71 13.76 -29.80
C SER A 817 -32.66 15.15 -30.43
N ALA A 818 -33.73 15.94 -30.28
CA ALA A 818 -33.79 17.31 -30.80
C ALA A 818 -32.75 18.23 -30.15
N HIS A 819 -32.57 18.16 -28.82
CA HIS A 819 -31.56 18.94 -28.11
C HIS A 819 -30.14 18.53 -28.49
N THR A 820 -29.86 17.23 -28.64
CA THR A 820 -28.55 16.73 -29.09
C THR A 820 -28.20 17.25 -30.48
N GLU A 821 -29.13 17.20 -31.43
CA GLU A 821 -28.94 17.73 -32.78
C GLU A 821 -28.69 19.24 -32.75
N ALA A 822 -29.54 19.99 -32.06
CA ALA A 822 -29.42 21.44 -31.94
C ALA A 822 -28.08 21.87 -31.29
N ILE A 823 -27.64 21.16 -30.24
CA ILE A 823 -26.34 21.41 -29.60
C ILE A 823 -25.19 21.14 -30.57
N GLY A 824 -25.27 20.07 -31.37
CA GLY A 824 -24.25 19.75 -32.36
C GLY A 824 -24.11 20.85 -33.42
N THR A 825 -25.23 21.32 -33.97
CA THR A 825 -25.24 22.42 -34.97
C THR A 825 -24.73 23.73 -34.38
N TRP A 826 -25.14 24.07 -33.15
CA TRP A 826 -24.65 25.26 -32.45
C TRP A 826 -23.15 25.17 -32.17
N ALA A 827 -22.66 24.04 -31.67
CA ALA A 827 -21.24 23.82 -31.41
C ALA A 827 -20.39 23.92 -32.69
N ALA A 828 -20.88 23.45 -33.84
CA ALA A 828 -20.20 23.64 -35.12
C ALA A 828 -20.04 25.13 -35.48
N THR A 829 -21.03 25.95 -35.16
CA THR A 829 -20.96 27.42 -35.35
C THR A 829 -19.91 28.04 -34.43
N LEU A 830 -19.85 27.62 -33.17
CA LEU A 830 -18.82 28.07 -32.22
C LEU A 830 -17.42 27.64 -32.64
N HIS A 831 -17.28 26.42 -33.15
CA HIS A 831 -16.00 25.90 -33.63
C HIS A 831 -15.49 26.70 -34.83
N ASN A 832 -16.36 26.98 -35.82
CA ASN A 832 -16.02 27.80 -36.98
C ASN A 832 -15.65 29.25 -36.61
N ARG A 833 -16.17 29.77 -35.49
CA ARG A 833 -15.80 31.09 -34.93
C ARG A 833 -14.51 31.06 -34.09
N GLY A 834 -13.92 29.88 -33.85
CA GLY A 834 -12.75 29.72 -32.99
C GLY A 834 -13.05 29.80 -31.49
N MET A 835 -14.32 29.72 -31.08
CA MET A 835 -14.73 29.82 -29.66
C MET A 835 -14.51 28.51 -28.89
N ILE A 836 -14.62 27.37 -29.58
CA ILE A 836 -14.38 26.04 -29.01
C ILE A 836 -13.49 25.20 -29.93
N SER A 837 -12.67 24.33 -29.36
CA SER A 837 -11.85 23.39 -30.12
C SER A 837 -12.55 22.06 -30.40
N ASP A 838 -13.46 21.63 -29.51
CA ASP A 838 -14.12 20.31 -29.59
C ASP A 838 -15.42 20.27 -28.76
N LEU A 839 -16.26 19.26 -29.01
CA LEU A 839 -17.51 18.96 -28.30
C LEU A 839 -17.56 17.46 -27.93
N ALA A 840 -17.84 17.15 -26.66
CA ALA A 840 -18.09 15.76 -26.24
C ALA A 840 -19.42 15.59 -25.49
N PHE A 841 -20.26 14.65 -25.92
CA PHE A 841 -21.42 14.17 -25.15
C PHE A 841 -20.96 13.15 -24.12
N THR A 842 -21.21 13.40 -22.84
CA THR A 842 -20.66 12.61 -21.73
C THR A 842 -21.72 12.25 -20.69
N THR A 843 -21.50 11.19 -19.92
CA THR A 843 -22.42 10.78 -18.84
C THR A 843 -22.44 11.84 -17.74
N TYR A 844 -23.63 12.30 -17.38
CA TYR A 844 -23.82 13.05 -16.15
C TYR A 844 -23.86 12.10 -14.95
N THR A 845 -22.87 12.25 -14.06
CA THR A 845 -22.80 11.52 -12.79
C THR A 845 -23.21 12.45 -11.65
N PRO A 846 -24.39 12.27 -11.02
CA PRO A 846 -24.83 13.15 -9.95
C PRO A 846 -24.02 12.98 -8.66
N GLU A 847 -23.71 14.08 -7.98
CA GLU A 847 -22.93 14.11 -6.73
C GLU A 847 -23.80 13.82 -5.50
N ILE A 848 -24.39 12.62 -5.44
CA ILE A 848 -25.40 12.28 -4.43
C ILE A 848 -24.90 12.32 -2.99
N GLY A 849 -23.58 12.15 -2.79
CA GLY A 849 -22.94 12.25 -1.48
C GLY A 849 -22.84 13.68 -0.95
N ARG A 850 -22.87 14.69 -1.83
CA ARG A 850 -22.79 16.11 -1.47
C ARG A 850 -24.16 16.77 -1.38
N TYR A 851 -25.06 16.43 -2.30
CA TYR A 851 -26.32 17.16 -2.48
C TYR A 851 -27.57 16.33 -2.14
N GLY A 852 -27.39 15.12 -1.62
CA GLY A 852 -28.47 14.17 -1.37
C GLY A 852 -28.87 13.39 -2.63
N SER A 853 -29.89 12.54 -2.52
CA SER A 853 -30.35 11.68 -3.61
C SER A 853 -31.84 11.88 -3.91
N GLY A 854 -32.32 11.36 -5.05
CA GLY A 854 -33.75 11.41 -5.39
C GLY A 854 -34.30 12.84 -5.46
N ARG A 855 -35.39 13.11 -4.71
CA ARG A 855 -36.04 14.43 -4.67
C ARG A 855 -35.13 15.53 -4.14
N THR A 856 -34.27 15.22 -3.16
CA THR A 856 -33.32 16.18 -2.59
C THR A 856 -32.31 16.62 -3.64
N LEU A 857 -31.77 15.68 -4.42
CA LEU A 857 -30.90 16.00 -5.56
C LEU A 857 -31.63 16.85 -6.61
N ALA A 858 -32.87 16.51 -6.95
CA ALA A 858 -33.63 17.28 -7.95
C ALA A 858 -33.84 18.75 -7.53
N ARG A 859 -34.00 19.03 -6.22
CA ARG A 859 -34.03 20.39 -5.69
C ARG A 859 -32.65 21.06 -5.71
N ALA A 860 -31.58 20.34 -5.41
CA ALA A 860 -30.22 20.86 -5.57
C ALA A 860 -29.94 21.25 -7.04
N GLU A 861 -30.36 20.41 -7.99
CA GLU A 861 -30.25 20.72 -9.42
C GLU A 861 -31.04 21.97 -9.81
N ALA A 862 -32.22 22.20 -9.21
CA ALA A 862 -32.97 23.45 -9.41
C ALA A 862 -32.19 24.69 -8.89
N VAL A 863 -31.45 24.55 -7.78
CA VAL A 863 -30.52 25.59 -7.32
C VAL A 863 -29.40 25.81 -8.34
N PHE A 864 -28.84 24.74 -8.94
CA PHE A 864 -27.79 24.84 -9.95
C PHE A 864 -28.27 25.56 -11.22
N VAL A 865 -29.50 25.29 -11.63
CA VAL A 865 -30.17 25.99 -12.73
C VAL A 865 -30.32 27.47 -12.41
N ALA A 866 -30.97 27.81 -11.30
CA ALA A 866 -31.20 29.20 -10.91
C ALA A 866 -29.89 30.00 -10.75
N ASP A 867 -28.86 29.39 -10.15
CA ASP A 867 -27.54 30.02 -10.00
C ASP A 867 -26.78 30.16 -11.34
N SER A 868 -27.01 29.26 -12.30
CA SER A 868 -26.44 29.38 -13.66
C SER A 868 -27.07 30.52 -14.45
N TYR A 869 -28.39 30.68 -14.37
CA TYR A 869 -29.09 31.81 -14.97
C TYR A 869 -28.57 33.13 -14.38
N LEU A 870 -28.52 33.23 -13.05
CA LEU A 870 -27.99 34.43 -12.39
C LEU A 870 -26.55 34.74 -12.82
N ALA A 871 -25.67 33.73 -12.83
CA ALA A 871 -24.28 33.93 -13.23
C ALA A 871 -24.14 34.39 -14.69
N ALA A 872 -24.89 33.76 -15.60
CA ALA A 872 -24.87 34.15 -17.01
C ALA A 872 -25.40 35.57 -17.24
N THR A 873 -26.50 35.94 -16.58
CA THR A 873 -27.07 37.30 -16.64
C THR A 873 -26.12 38.34 -16.05
N ALA A 874 -25.44 38.04 -14.94
CA ALA A 874 -24.46 38.93 -14.33
C ALA A 874 -23.22 39.12 -15.24
N LEU A 875 -22.72 38.06 -15.87
CA LEU A 875 -21.57 38.11 -16.79
C LEU A 875 -21.86 38.86 -18.09
N ALA A 876 -23.13 38.92 -18.51
CA ALA A 876 -23.56 39.70 -19.67
C ALA A 876 -23.53 41.24 -19.46
N GLY A 877 -23.03 41.72 -18.32
CA GLY A 877 -22.84 43.15 -18.07
C GLY A 877 -24.11 43.90 -17.65
N THR A 878 -25.09 43.19 -17.08
CA THR A 878 -26.39 43.75 -16.66
C THR A 878 -26.42 44.32 -15.23
N THR A 879 -25.23 44.59 -14.67
CA THR A 879 -25.01 45.26 -13.37
C THR A 879 -24.68 46.74 -13.54
N ALA A 880 -24.75 47.53 -12.47
CA ALA A 880 -24.28 48.92 -12.49
C ALA A 880 -22.84 49.04 -13.06
N PRO A 881 -22.54 50.05 -13.92
CA PRO A 881 -21.20 50.28 -14.45
C PRO A 881 -20.15 50.38 -13.32
N GLY A 882 -19.08 49.59 -13.38
CA GLY A 882 -17.99 49.62 -12.39
C GLY A 882 -18.13 48.65 -11.18
N ALA A 883 -19.06 47.70 -11.22
CA ALA A 883 -19.15 46.64 -10.20
C ALA A 883 -17.93 45.69 -10.24
N HIS A 884 -17.19 45.59 -9.13
CA HIS A 884 -16.03 44.71 -9.03
C HIS A 884 -16.47 43.24 -8.98
N GLY A 885 -15.94 42.38 -9.85
CA GLY A 885 -16.37 40.97 -9.93
C GLY A 885 -16.24 40.17 -8.64
N HIS A 886 -15.24 40.47 -7.80
CA HIS A 886 -15.13 39.94 -6.43
C HIS A 886 -16.30 40.36 -5.52
N ALA A 887 -16.75 41.61 -5.62
CA ALA A 887 -17.85 42.11 -4.81
C ALA A 887 -19.17 41.41 -5.20
N LEU A 888 -19.48 41.32 -6.49
CA LEU A 888 -20.67 40.62 -6.99
C LEU A 888 -20.69 39.13 -6.58
N THR A 889 -19.55 38.46 -6.69
CA THR A 889 -19.43 37.04 -6.29
C THR A 889 -19.60 36.88 -4.78
N ALA A 890 -19.03 37.77 -3.98
CA ALA A 890 -19.19 37.77 -2.53
C ALA A 890 -20.64 38.07 -2.10
N VAL A 891 -21.32 39.02 -2.76
CA VAL A 891 -22.75 39.29 -2.56
C VAL A 891 -23.57 38.04 -2.84
N GLY A 892 -23.30 37.35 -3.96
CA GLY A 892 -23.96 36.08 -4.28
C GLY A 892 -23.70 34.98 -3.24
N MET A 893 -22.49 34.91 -2.66
CA MET A 893 -22.19 34.00 -1.55
C MET A 893 -23.02 34.32 -0.29
N VAL A 894 -23.17 35.60 0.05
CA VAL A 894 -24.02 36.05 1.17
C VAL A 894 -25.47 35.69 0.90
N ASP A 895 -25.99 36.02 -0.29
CA ASP A 895 -27.36 35.72 -0.70
C ASP A 895 -27.64 34.20 -0.68
N ILE A 896 -26.67 33.35 -1.06
CA ILE A 896 -26.80 31.88 -0.99
C ILE A 896 -26.90 31.41 0.47
N ALA A 897 -26.03 31.93 1.35
CA ALA A 897 -26.06 31.56 2.76
C ALA A 897 -27.38 31.96 3.43
N CYS A 898 -27.86 33.17 3.14
CA CYS A 898 -29.11 33.70 3.66
C CYS A 898 -30.32 32.96 3.06
N GLY A 899 -30.36 32.72 1.75
CA GLY A 899 -31.44 31.97 1.10
C GLY A 899 -31.53 30.50 1.55
N LEU A 900 -30.41 29.89 1.94
CA LEU A 900 -30.41 28.51 2.44
C LEU A 900 -30.74 28.39 3.94
N LEU A 901 -30.26 29.34 4.77
CA LEU A 901 -30.31 29.23 6.24
C LEU A 901 -31.25 30.23 6.92
N GLY A 902 -31.76 31.22 6.19
CA GLY A 902 -32.33 32.45 6.73
C GLY A 902 -31.25 33.52 6.95
N ASP A 903 -31.65 34.80 6.95
CA ASP A 903 -30.71 35.93 6.95
C ASP A 903 -29.76 35.94 8.16
N ASP A 904 -30.31 35.89 9.37
CA ASP A 904 -29.51 35.95 10.62
C ASP A 904 -28.55 34.75 10.75
N GLU A 905 -29.04 33.52 10.53
CA GLU A 905 -28.18 32.33 10.61
C GLU A 905 -27.17 32.27 9.46
N GLY A 906 -27.55 32.65 8.25
CA GLY A 906 -26.66 32.72 7.08
C GLY A 906 -25.48 33.68 7.31
N LEU A 907 -25.77 34.89 7.77
CA LEU A 907 -24.75 35.89 8.11
C LEU A 907 -23.84 35.40 9.24
N ARG A 908 -24.42 34.87 10.34
CA ARG A 908 -23.62 34.35 11.46
C ARG A 908 -22.74 33.18 11.03
N ARG A 909 -23.23 32.31 10.15
CA ARG A 909 -22.47 31.17 9.64
C ARG A 909 -21.26 31.62 8.82
N LEU A 910 -21.43 32.61 7.94
CA LEU A 910 -20.32 33.18 7.17
C LEU A 910 -19.31 33.90 8.07
N ALA A 911 -19.76 34.70 9.04
CA ALA A 911 -18.91 35.46 9.94
C ALA A 911 -17.97 34.58 10.80
N LYS A 912 -18.47 33.42 11.25
CA LYS A 912 -17.74 32.46 12.08
C LYS A 912 -16.63 31.69 11.34
N ARG A 913 -16.63 31.68 9.99
CA ARG A 913 -15.67 30.91 9.19
C ARG A 913 -14.37 31.68 8.97
N PRO A 914 -13.21 31.25 9.50
CA PRO A 914 -11.95 31.94 9.27
C PRO A 914 -11.46 31.71 7.84
N VAL A 915 -11.03 32.79 7.17
CA VAL A 915 -10.41 32.73 5.84
C VAL A 915 -9.15 33.59 5.84
N SER A 916 -8.02 32.96 5.50
CA SER A 916 -6.71 33.62 5.39
C SER A 916 -6.47 34.00 3.93
N ALA A 917 -6.87 35.21 3.55
CA ALA A 917 -6.60 35.84 2.26
C ALA A 917 -6.58 37.36 2.42
N ALA A 918 -5.84 38.05 1.55
CA ALA A 918 -5.93 39.49 1.42
C ALA A 918 -7.24 39.85 0.69
N ALA A 919 -7.97 40.84 1.20
CA ALA A 919 -9.17 41.37 0.54
C ALA A 919 -8.95 42.84 0.20
N GLY A 920 -9.28 43.22 -1.04
CA GLY A 920 -9.23 44.61 -1.48
C GLY A 920 -10.30 45.44 -0.77
N ARG A 921 -9.91 46.60 -0.21
CA ARG A 921 -10.84 47.51 0.50
C ARG A 921 -12.00 47.97 -0.39
N ALA A 922 -11.72 48.32 -1.65
CA ALA A 922 -12.75 48.77 -2.59
C ALA A 922 -13.83 47.72 -2.84
N ALA A 923 -13.45 46.48 -3.18
CA ALA A 923 -14.39 45.39 -3.40
C ALA A 923 -15.18 45.02 -2.13
N THR A 924 -14.55 45.13 -0.96
CA THR A 924 -15.21 44.85 0.33
C THR A 924 -16.28 45.89 0.64
N ASN A 925 -15.95 47.18 0.52
CA ASN A 925 -16.91 48.26 0.73
C ASN A 925 -18.08 48.15 -0.25
N GLN A 926 -17.79 47.93 -1.53
CA GLN A 926 -18.85 47.75 -2.54
C GLN A 926 -19.76 46.56 -2.23
N ALA A 927 -19.23 45.42 -1.76
CA ALA A 927 -20.06 44.29 -1.36
C ALA A 927 -20.95 44.60 -0.14
N ILE A 928 -20.42 45.37 0.84
CA ILE A 928 -21.18 45.85 1.99
C ILE A 928 -22.33 46.75 1.55
N ASP A 929 -22.05 47.73 0.68
CA ASP A 929 -23.05 48.69 0.21
C ASP A 929 -24.15 47.98 -0.59
N LEU A 930 -23.80 47.00 -1.43
CA LEU A 930 -24.76 46.19 -2.18
C LEU A 930 -25.65 45.32 -1.28
N ILE A 931 -25.11 44.69 -0.23
CA ILE A 931 -25.96 43.94 0.71
C ILE A 931 -26.87 44.89 1.49
N ARG A 932 -26.36 46.05 1.93
CA ARG A 932 -27.13 47.07 2.66
C ARG A 932 -28.25 47.70 1.85
N ALA A 933 -28.09 47.83 0.54
CA ALA A 933 -29.14 48.30 -0.34
C ALA A 933 -30.42 47.44 -0.26
N GLY A 934 -30.31 46.19 0.22
CA GLY A 934 -31.44 45.36 0.67
C GLY A 934 -32.28 44.73 -0.44
N ASN A 935 -32.54 45.44 -1.54
CA ASN A 935 -33.35 44.95 -2.66
C ASN A 935 -32.66 45.13 -4.03
N PRO A 936 -33.06 44.37 -5.06
CA PRO A 936 -32.46 44.45 -6.40
C PRO A 936 -32.42 45.84 -7.03
N ALA A 937 -33.49 46.63 -6.88
CA ALA A 937 -33.57 47.98 -7.46
C ALA A 937 -32.53 48.93 -6.83
N ALA A 938 -32.40 48.90 -5.51
CA ALA A 938 -31.41 49.68 -4.77
C ALA A 938 -29.97 49.20 -5.01
N ARG A 939 -29.78 47.92 -5.38
CA ARG A 939 -28.49 47.37 -5.84
C ARG A 939 -28.11 47.80 -7.26
N GLY A 940 -29.02 48.48 -7.98
CA GLY A 940 -28.82 48.87 -9.38
C GLY A 940 -28.82 47.68 -10.34
N TRP A 941 -29.57 46.61 -10.01
CA TRP A 941 -29.69 45.43 -10.86
C TRP A 941 -30.75 45.62 -11.94
N SER A 942 -30.50 45.06 -13.12
CA SER A 942 -31.53 44.94 -14.16
C SER A 942 -32.70 44.05 -13.70
N ALA A 943 -33.86 44.19 -14.34
CA ALA A 943 -35.02 43.32 -14.06
C ALA A 943 -34.68 41.83 -14.23
N ALA A 944 -33.95 41.47 -15.29
CA ALA A 944 -33.52 40.10 -15.53
C ALA A 944 -32.62 39.54 -14.41
N LEU A 945 -31.71 40.36 -13.87
CA LEU A 945 -30.83 39.96 -12.78
C LEU A 945 -31.59 39.86 -11.44
N ALA A 946 -32.56 40.77 -11.21
CA ALA A 946 -33.45 40.73 -10.06
C ALA A 946 -34.32 39.45 -10.05
N ASP A 947 -34.89 39.09 -11.20
CA ASP A 947 -35.70 37.89 -11.36
C ASP A 947 -34.87 36.63 -11.13
N ALA A 948 -33.66 36.54 -11.72
CA ALA A 948 -32.76 35.41 -11.52
C ALA A 948 -32.33 35.25 -10.05
N TRP A 949 -32.12 36.37 -9.35
CA TRP A 949 -31.82 36.37 -7.92
C TRP A 949 -32.98 35.85 -7.08
N HIS A 950 -34.21 36.32 -7.35
CA HIS A 950 -35.41 35.86 -6.64
C HIS A 950 -35.65 34.36 -6.83
N HIS A 951 -35.55 33.87 -8.07
CA HIS A 951 -35.69 32.45 -8.39
C HIS A 951 -34.65 31.59 -7.67
N ARG A 952 -33.40 32.06 -7.54
CA ARG A 952 -32.37 31.36 -6.77
C ARG A 952 -32.71 31.30 -5.28
N GLY A 953 -33.24 32.39 -4.72
CA GLY A 953 -33.74 32.42 -3.34
C GLY A 953 -34.84 31.38 -3.10
N GLU A 954 -35.85 31.32 -3.96
CA GLU A 954 -36.91 30.31 -3.86
C GLU A 954 -36.38 28.88 -3.99
N ALA A 955 -35.45 28.64 -4.92
CA ALA A 955 -34.86 27.33 -5.12
C ALA A 955 -34.08 26.87 -3.87
N LEU A 956 -33.33 27.78 -3.24
CA LEU A 956 -32.59 27.50 -2.00
C LEU A 956 -33.53 27.18 -0.84
N ALA A 957 -34.61 27.95 -0.67
CA ALA A 957 -35.61 27.71 0.36
C ALA A 957 -36.28 26.33 0.18
N ARG A 958 -36.72 26.00 -1.04
CA ARG A 958 -37.29 24.68 -1.36
C ARG A 958 -36.30 23.54 -1.22
N TYR A 959 -35.00 23.80 -1.43
CA TYR A 959 -33.97 22.80 -1.20
C TYR A 959 -33.74 22.57 0.30
N ARG A 960 -33.72 23.64 1.09
CA ARG A 960 -33.60 23.60 2.55
C ARG A 960 -34.68 22.73 3.19
N GLU A 961 -35.92 22.80 2.71
CA GLU A 961 -37.04 21.96 3.18
C GLU A 961 -36.77 20.45 3.08
N LEU A 962 -35.88 20.01 2.17
CA LEU A 962 -35.54 18.59 1.95
C LEU A 962 -34.18 18.18 2.49
N LEU A 963 -33.44 19.08 3.15
CA LEU A 963 -32.21 18.72 3.84
C LEU A 963 -32.57 18.00 5.15
N GLU A 964 -32.68 16.67 5.08
CA GLU A 964 -32.96 15.78 6.22
C GLU A 964 -31.99 15.99 7.42
N ASP A 965 -32.40 15.56 8.61
CA ASP A 965 -31.60 15.56 9.87
C ASP A 965 -30.25 14.80 9.80
N GLY A 966 -29.91 14.18 8.67
CA GLY A 966 -28.67 13.41 8.46
C GLY A 966 -27.66 14.02 7.49
N MET A 967 -27.98 15.15 6.85
CA MET A 967 -27.06 15.85 5.93
C MET A 967 -26.29 16.94 6.67
N ASP A 968 -24.99 17.02 6.42
CA ASP A 968 -24.18 18.12 6.93
C ASP A 968 -24.44 19.39 6.10
N VAL A 969 -25.32 20.23 6.64
CA VAL A 969 -25.71 21.53 6.06
C VAL A 969 -24.50 22.43 5.79
N ASP A 970 -23.45 22.34 6.62
CA ASP A 970 -22.25 23.14 6.38
C ASP A 970 -21.48 22.67 5.15
N THR A 971 -21.41 21.36 4.94
CA THR A 971 -20.79 20.77 3.75
C THR A 971 -21.60 21.10 2.49
N VAL A 972 -22.93 21.10 2.58
CA VAL A 972 -23.82 21.53 1.48
C VAL A 972 -23.60 23.00 1.16
N LEU A 973 -23.64 23.88 2.17
CA LEU A 973 -23.42 25.31 1.99
C LEU A 973 -22.06 25.58 1.34
N GLU A 974 -20.98 24.97 1.85
CA GLU A 974 -19.65 25.11 1.26
C GLU A 974 -19.58 24.69 -0.20
N SER A 975 -20.30 23.62 -0.54
CA SER A 975 -20.41 23.13 -1.90
C SER A 975 -21.15 24.12 -2.79
N LEU A 976 -22.23 24.75 -2.31
CA LEU A 976 -22.96 25.77 -3.06
C LEU A 976 -22.14 27.05 -3.25
N LEU A 977 -21.45 27.52 -2.21
CA LEU A 977 -20.55 28.69 -2.29
C LEU A 977 -19.42 28.46 -3.29
N HIS A 978 -18.82 27.26 -3.27
CA HIS A 978 -17.80 26.86 -4.22
C HIS A 978 -18.33 26.84 -5.65
N MET A 979 -19.52 26.23 -5.87
CA MET A 979 -20.11 26.15 -7.21
C MET A 979 -20.62 27.50 -7.73
N HIS A 980 -20.97 28.45 -6.87
CA HIS A 980 -21.28 29.81 -7.27
C HIS A 980 -20.01 30.55 -7.74
N HIS A 981 -18.93 30.46 -6.97
CA HIS A 981 -17.63 31.01 -7.38
C HIS A 981 -17.17 30.42 -8.71
N ASN A 982 -17.28 29.09 -8.88
CA ASN A 982 -16.96 28.40 -10.12
C ASN A 982 -17.68 29.01 -11.33
N ARG A 983 -18.99 29.29 -11.23
CA ARG A 983 -19.78 29.83 -12.34
C ARG A 983 -19.41 31.29 -12.65
N MET A 984 -19.22 32.10 -11.62
CA MET A 984 -18.92 33.52 -11.73
C MET A 984 -17.49 33.83 -12.16
N ARG A 985 -16.51 33.06 -11.69
CA ARG A 985 -15.07 33.42 -11.77
C ARG A 985 -14.14 32.28 -12.18
N GLY A 986 -14.67 31.07 -12.35
CA GLY A 986 -13.89 29.90 -12.75
C GLY A 986 -13.09 29.25 -11.63
N VAL A 987 -12.25 28.29 -12.02
CA VAL A 987 -11.52 27.41 -11.09
C VAL A 987 -10.22 28.08 -10.67
N ASN A 988 -10.26 28.86 -9.59
CA ASN A 988 -9.08 29.48 -8.97
C ASN A 988 -9.24 29.53 -7.44
N ARG A 989 -8.44 28.74 -6.72
CA ARG A 989 -8.54 28.60 -5.25
C ARG A 989 -8.19 29.88 -4.49
N ASP A 990 -7.22 30.65 -4.95
CA ASP A 990 -6.81 31.87 -4.24
C ASP A 990 -7.79 33.01 -4.49
N ASP A 991 -8.35 33.08 -5.70
CA ASP A 991 -9.46 33.98 -6.01
C ASP A 991 -10.74 33.60 -5.22
N GLU A 992 -11.02 32.30 -5.05
CA GLU A 992 -12.13 31.81 -4.22
C GLU A 992 -11.97 32.22 -2.75
N LYS A 993 -10.77 32.03 -2.17
CA LYS A 993 -10.48 32.48 -0.79
C LYS A 993 -10.68 33.99 -0.65
N THR A 994 -10.29 34.77 -1.67
CA THR A 994 -10.49 36.23 -1.67
C THR A 994 -11.98 36.58 -1.63
N CYS A 995 -12.81 35.96 -2.47
CA CYS A 995 -14.27 36.18 -2.47
C CYS A 995 -14.92 35.76 -1.14
N ARG A 996 -14.50 34.60 -0.58
CA ARG A 996 -14.98 34.11 0.73
C ARG A 996 -14.60 35.06 1.86
N ARG A 997 -13.40 35.64 1.82
CA ARG A 997 -12.95 36.65 2.79
C ARG A 997 -13.82 37.90 2.72
N ILE A 998 -14.13 38.38 1.52
CA ILE A 998 -15.01 39.53 1.32
C ILE A 998 -16.41 39.22 1.85
N ALA A 999 -17.00 38.08 1.47
CA ALA A 999 -18.33 37.66 1.95
C ALA A 999 -18.41 37.58 3.48
N ARG A 1000 -17.35 37.06 4.13
CA ARG A 1000 -17.23 37.05 5.58
C ARG A 1000 -17.20 38.47 6.17
N GLN A 1001 -16.40 39.37 5.61
CA GLN A 1001 -16.30 40.75 6.10
C GLN A 1001 -17.62 41.49 5.94
N THR A 1002 -18.30 41.28 4.82
CA THR A 1002 -19.66 41.78 4.59
C THR A 1002 -20.63 41.25 5.64
N ALA A 1003 -20.63 39.95 5.91
CA ALA A 1003 -21.50 39.37 6.93
C ALA A 1003 -21.25 39.94 8.34
N ILE A 1004 -19.97 40.15 8.72
CA ILE A 1004 -19.61 40.79 9.99
C ILE A 1004 -20.11 42.24 10.04
N ALA A 1005 -19.95 42.99 8.97
CA ALA A 1005 -20.40 44.38 8.90
C ALA A 1005 -21.93 44.52 8.99
N CYS A 1006 -22.68 43.58 8.40
CA CYS A 1006 -24.14 43.53 8.51
C CYS A 1006 -24.59 43.16 9.93
N LEU A 1007 -23.97 42.15 10.56
CA LEU A 1007 -24.30 41.77 11.94
C LEU A 1007 -23.96 42.85 12.98
N ALA A 1008 -22.98 43.70 12.69
CA ALA A 1008 -22.59 44.80 13.57
C ALA A 1008 -23.57 45.99 13.54
N TRP A 1009 -24.45 46.09 12.53
CA TRP A 1009 -25.43 47.17 12.37
C TRP A 1009 -26.85 46.62 12.20
N PRO A 1010 -27.59 46.39 13.31
CA PRO A 1010 -28.93 45.80 13.29
C PRO A 1010 -30.04 46.68 12.68
N GLU A 1011 -29.82 47.99 12.49
CA GLU A 1011 -30.88 48.97 12.15
C GLU A 1011 -31.37 48.97 10.68
N ALA A 1012 -31.04 47.94 9.88
CA ALA A 1012 -31.45 47.87 8.47
C ALA A 1012 -32.38 46.68 8.12
N HIS A 1013 -32.96 46.01 9.12
CA HIS A 1013 -33.92 44.90 8.92
C HIS A 1013 -35.32 45.17 9.48
N GLN A 1014 -35.72 46.44 9.57
CA GLN A 1014 -37.13 46.85 9.67
C GLN A 1014 -37.61 47.45 8.36
#